data_AF-A0A509LM53-F1
#
_entry.id   AF-A0A509LM53-F1
#
_cell.length_a   1.000
_cell.length_b   1.000
_cell.length_c   1.000
_cell.angle_alpha   90.00
_cell.angle_beta   90.00
_cell.angle_gamma   90.00
#
_symmetry.space_group_name_H-M   'P 1'
#
loop_
_entity.id
_entity.type
_entity.pdbx_description
1 polymer ?
#
loop_
_entity_poly.entity_id
_entity_poly.type
_entity_poly.pdbx_seq_one_letter_code
_entity_poly.pdbx_strand_id
1 'polypeptide(L)'
;MISSSIPACRGSQFVIITPNQKQILKNLCIRQYNILNISLFFTNFQWVCISQEKGFDIDKTKNILNNLKIEIEKNRSAFSNYNMVRMREAIRYLTKEKLEIFIKIPFLLHINSPEFPGFMDSRVSPHGIWNFENSGFYKVAVKTKIFPKSIIETAGVNSPAILGLYHIGSLGTFTQSMGSDFDYWIIIDKKKFSKKRYKSLEQKLNALVRYSREEYHQKVTFFVMDQKKIKHNSYAPFKDEETLTAPKIFLKEEFYRTYLMIAGKIPAWSVLPGLEDSQIKEETGMSMDGITSQILSMYDDLIDLGLIKFIPMEDILKGLLWHICKSRSDPVKAVIKATMIFSYGYSGLESQVLLCELIKKGYSKAGIDDYDADPYKSLFDRILEFQEIQDSKGINLIKNAIFFRLCGYPDVKMPNKNTPKHRLLEKYIRSWNLNKNQVGKLLSYSTWSEPEKLLLEKTFVNQLFQMYNHVIQKTNKIKSVVDRKQEKRNWKLLKNKTRERLRENPNKIAECSTYLRRRNIINLNIIKKSNSWELTIQTKSGQRINQLYKHLNLSGILGWVFENQLYQRHGATITLNTDLRMFGAIDNPIDMDELYMAFQPLKPLSDDSYEKEASVAKIMILLLYDKNSIKAAEFLISNTWGELFLYTIDFTKKVQREEQYNLIARLILKYSDQDSKFFIYQFSHTRDPKIVYQVKKAYNNLINLKNDEMIIKKKPYLDKL
;
A
#
# COMPACT_ATOMS: atom_id res chain seq x y z
N MET A 1 38.09 -41.44 17.48
CA MET A 1 36.86 -41.27 18.30
C MET A 1 36.45 -39.81 18.20
N ILE A 2 35.16 -39.51 18.39
CA ILE A 2 34.49 -38.24 18.01
C ILE A 2 34.13 -38.16 16.51
N SER A 3 33.28 -39.10 16.12
CA SER A 3 32.27 -38.92 15.08
C SER A 3 30.89 -38.84 15.75
N SER A 4 29.93 -38.19 15.10
CA SER A 4 28.48 -38.18 15.36
C SER A 4 27.94 -37.55 16.66
N SER A 5 27.39 -36.34 16.52
CA SER A 5 26.18 -35.90 17.26
C SER A 5 25.47 -34.77 16.49
N ILE A 6 24.86 -35.12 15.37
CA ILE A 6 23.74 -34.36 14.82
C ILE A 6 22.55 -34.62 15.76
N PRO A 7 21.91 -33.61 16.37
CA PRO A 7 20.65 -33.84 17.06
C PRO A 7 19.62 -34.24 15.99
N ALA A 8 19.23 -35.51 16.03
CA ALA A 8 18.12 -35.99 15.24
C ALA A 8 16.85 -35.24 15.66
N CYS A 9 16.33 -34.37 14.79
CA CYS A 9 14.95 -33.91 14.86
C CYS A 9 14.02 -35.11 14.67
N ARG A 10 13.76 -35.87 15.74
CA ARG A 10 12.71 -36.90 15.78
C ARG A 10 11.37 -36.21 16.06
N GLY A 11 10.40 -36.44 15.18
CA GLY A 11 8.99 -36.17 15.46
C GLY A 11 8.44 -34.80 15.05
N SER A 12 8.54 -34.42 13.78
CA SER A 12 7.58 -33.47 13.20
C SER A 12 7.19 -33.90 11.78
N GLN A 13 6.18 -34.75 11.69
CA GLN A 13 5.34 -34.76 10.50
C GLN A 13 4.72 -33.36 10.35
N PHE A 14 4.50 -32.96 9.10
CA PHE A 14 3.90 -31.71 8.60
C PHE A 14 4.86 -30.59 8.17
N VAL A 15 5.22 -30.65 6.89
CA VAL A 15 5.60 -29.48 6.11
C VAL A 15 4.79 -29.51 4.82
N ILE A 16 3.76 -28.66 4.73
CA ILE A 16 3.02 -28.37 3.49
C ILE A 16 3.90 -27.46 2.62
N ILE A 17 5.01 -28.00 2.13
CA ILE A 17 5.85 -27.39 1.12
C ILE A 17 6.07 -28.49 0.11
N THR A 18 5.77 -28.22 -1.16
CA THR A 18 5.89 -29.22 -2.23
C THR A 18 7.34 -29.73 -2.32
N PRO A 19 7.57 -30.96 -2.84
CA PRO A 19 8.93 -31.46 -3.03
C PRO A 19 9.84 -30.48 -3.81
N ASN A 20 9.30 -29.79 -4.81
CA ASN A 20 10.00 -28.75 -5.57
C ASN A 20 10.39 -27.56 -4.67
N GLN A 21 9.45 -27.00 -3.90
CA GLN A 21 9.74 -25.91 -2.97
C GLN A 21 10.73 -26.34 -1.87
N LYS A 22 10.68 -27.60 -1.40
CA LYS A 22 11.66 -28.15 -0.45
C LYS A 22 13.06 -28.20 -1.05
N GLN A 23 13.17 -28.55 -2.34
CA GLN A 23 14.44 -28.56 -3.06
C GLN A 23 15.00 -27.15 -3.28
N ILE A 24 14.13 -26.19 -3.62
CA ILE A 24 14.49 -24.77 -3.73
C ILE A 24 15.02 -24.26 -2.38
N LEU A 25 14.33 -24.56 -1.28
CA LEU A 25 14.77 -24.17 0.06
C LEU A 25 16.13 -24.76 0.44
N LYS A 26 16.35 -26.05 0.17
CA LYS A 26 17.67 -26.67 0.38
C LYS A 26 18.78 -25.92 -0.37
N ASN A 27 18.50 -25.45 -1.58
CA ASN A 27 19.48 -24.72 -2.40
C ASN A 27 19.71 -23.28 -1.90
N LEU A 28 18.67 -22.63 -1.37
CA LEU A 28 18.80 -21.34 -0.67
C LEU A 28 19.58 -21.49 0.65
N CYS A 29 19.45 -22.64 1.35
CA CYS A 29 20.09 -22.92 2.64
C CYS A 29 21.61 -23.21 2.58
N ILE A 30 22.20 -23.52 1.41
CA ILE A 30 23.63 -23.86 1.33
C ILE A 30 24.46 -22.61 1.64
N ARG A 31 24.88 -22.51 2.92
CA ARG A 31 25.67 -21.45 3.58
C ARG A 31 25.86 -20.23 2.69
N GLN A 32 25.01 -19.24 2.91
CA GLN A 32 24.95 -18.00 2.14
C GLN A 32 26.19 -17.11 2.36
N TYR A 33 27.09 -17.47 3.28
CA TYR A 33 28.32 -16.73 3.57
C TYR A 33 29.44 -17.71 3.97
N ASN A 34 30.36 -17.97 3.05
CA ASN A 34 31.71 -18.48 3.32
C ASN A 34 32.66 -17.48 2.66
N ILE A 35 33.21 -16.53 3.40
CA ILE A 35 34.30 -15.67 2.91
C ILE A 35 35.33 -15.49 4.03
N LEU A 36 36.56 -15.94 3.75
CA LEU A 36 37.77 -15.60 4.51
C LEU A 36 38.16 -14.15 4.19
N ASN A 37 38.48 -13.36 5.22
CA ASN A 37 38.88 -11.96 5.10
C ASN A 37 40.41 -11.82 5.12
N ILE A 38 40.99 -11.24 4.07
CA ILE A 38 42.36 -10.69 4.04
C ILE A 38 42.25 -9.18 3.87
N SER A 39 42.26 -8.45 4.98
CA SER A 39 42.43 -6.98 5.05
C SER A 39 42.48 -6.55 6.52
N LEU A 40 43.59 -6.82 7.22
CA LEU A 40 43.73 -6.62 8.67
C LEU A 40 44.77 -5.57 9.09
N PHE A 41 45.54 -5.00 8.16
CA PHE A 41 46.71 -4.18 8.52
C PHE A 41 46.44 -2.68 8.67
N PHE A 42 45.54 -2.08 7.89
CA PHE A 42 45.35 -0.62 7.89
C PHE A 42 44.42 -0.09 9.00
N THR A 43 43.46 -0.89 9.47
CA THR A 43 42.43 -0.44 10.44
C THR A 43 42.89 -0.48 11.90
N ASN A 44 43.83 -1.36 12.25
CA ASN A 44 44.46 -1.39 13.57
C ASN A 44 45.27 -0.11 13.84
N PHE A 45 45.84 0.51 12.81
CA PHE A 45 46.71 1.67 12.95
C PHE A 45 45.94 2.93 13.37
N GLN A 46 44.75 3.15 12.80
CA GLN A 46 43.95 4.35 13.06
C GLN A 46 43.40 4.41 14.51
N TRP A 47 43.18 3.25 15.13
CA TRP A 47 42.72 3.16 16.53
C TRP A 47 43.84 3.31 17.55
N VAL A 48 45.04 2.78 17.25
CA VAL A 48 46.21 3.02 18.10
C VAL A 48 46.48 4.53 18.22
N CYS A 49 46.35 5.28 17.12
CA CYS A 49 46.51 6.73 17.13
C CYS A 49 45.41 7.47 17.91
N ILE A 50 44.12 7.12 17.73
CA ILE A 50 43.01 7.78 18.46
C ILE A 50 43.03 7.45 19.96
N SER A 51 43.36 6.21 20.34
CA SER A 51 43.52 5.81 21.75
C SER A 51 44.72 6.52 22.39
N GLN A 52 45.83 6.69 21.67
CA GLN A 52 46.97 7.47 22.14
C GLN A 52 46.65 8.96 22.32
N GLU A 53 45.91 9.58 21.39
CA GLU A 53 45.52 11.01 21.49
C GLU A 53 44.53 11.31 22.63
N LYS A 54 43.72 10.32 23.05
CA LYS A 54 42.71 10.50 24.10
C LYS A 54 43.04 9.82 25.43
N GLY A 55 44.24 9.24 25.57
CA GLY A 55 44.68 8.57 26.80
C GLY A 55 43.98 7.26 27.13
N PHE A 56 43.41 6.57 26.12
CA PHE A 56 42.77 5.26 26.31
C PHE A 56 43.78 4.11 26.23
N ASP A 57 43.59 3.11 27.10
CA ASP A 57 44.37 1.87 27.08
C ASP A 57 44.19 1.11 25.74
N ILE A 58 45.31 0.89 25.05
CA ILE A 58 45.39 0.27 23.73
C ILE A 58 45.01 -1.21 23.77
N ASP A 59 45.31 -1.93 24.86
CA ASP A 59 45.01 -3.35 24.97
C ASP A 59 43.54 -3.58 25.35
N LYS A 60 42.99 -2.73 26.22
CA LYS A 60 41.54 -2.68 26.50
C LYS A 60 40.74 -2.41 25.22
N THR A 61 41.20 -1.45 24.43
CA THR A 61 40.65 -1.10 23.10
C THR A 61 40.62 -2.29 22.13
N LYS A 62 41.74 -3.02 22.00
CA LYS A 62 41.83 -4.19 21.10
C LYS A 62 40.89 -5.31 21.53
N ASN A 63 40.75 -5.53 22.84
CA ASN A 63 39.84 -6.53 23.38
C ASN A 63 38.38 -6.21 23.07
N ILE A 64 37.96 -4.95 23.22
CA ILE A 64 36.60 -4.52 22.89
C ILE A 64 36.31 -4.73 21.39
N LEU A 65 37.26 -4.40 20.53
CA LEU A 65 37.11 -4.59 19.08
C LEU A 65 37.00 -6.07 18.69
N ASN A 66 37.76 -6.94 19.36
CA ASN A 66 37.65 -8.39 19.17
C ASN A 66 36.30 -8.93 19.66
N ASN A 67 35.83 -8.49 20.83
CA ASN A 67 34.50 -8.84 21.34
C ASN A 67 33.40 -8.40 20.37
N LEU A 68 33.49 -7.17 19.86
CA LEU A 68 32.55 -6.66 18.86
C LEU A 68 32.58 -7.51 17.58
N LYS A 69 33.75 -7.91 17.08
CA LYS A 69 33.84 -8.82 15.91
C LYS A 69 33.13 -10.15 16.16
N ILE A 70 33.35 -10.76 17.34
CA ILE A 70 32.69 -12.02 17.71
C ILE A 70 31.17 -11.83 17.74
N GLU A 71 30.70 -10.71 18.30
CA GLU A 71 29.28 -10.39 18.35
C GLU A 71 28.69 -10.16 16.94
N ILE A 72 29.38 -9.43 16.07
CA ILE A 72 28.96 -9.22 14.68
C ILE A 72 28.81 -10.57 13.96
N GLU A 73 29.77 -11.50 14.09
CA GLU A 73 29.69 -12.82 13.46
C GLU A 73 28.54 -13.68 14.01
N LYS A 74 28.28 -13.59 15.32
CA LYS A 74 27.12 -14.22 15.95
C LYS A 74 25.82 -13.64 15.39
N ASN A 75 25.71 -12.32 15.29
CA ASN A 75 24.54 -11.63 14.79
C ASN A 75 24.32 -11.90 13.30
N ARG A 76 25.39 -12.00 12.50
CA ARG A 76 25.35 -12.42 11.08
C ARG A 76 24.75 -13.81 10.93
N SER A 77 25.21 -14.76 11.74
CA SER A 77 24.69 -16.13 11.75
C SER A 77 23.21 -16.17 12.14
N ALA A 78 22.84 -15.44 13.19
CA ALA A 78 21.45 -15.32 13.65
C ALA A 78 20.54 -14.69 12.60
N PHE A 79 20.96 -13.58 11.99
CA PHE A 79 20.23 -12.92 10.91
C PHE A 79 20.07 -13.83 9.68
N SER A 80 21.13 -14.53 9.27
CA SER A 80 21.05 -15.46 8.14
C SER A 80 20.04 -16.57 8.40
N ASN A 81 20.00 -17.13 9.61
CA ASN A 81 19.00 -18.13 9.99
C ASN A 81 17.57 -17.54 9.99
N TYR A 82 17.39 -16.36 10.59
CA TYR A 82 16.12 -15.65 10.57
C TYR A 82 15.59 -15.40 9.14
N ASN A 83 16.46 -14.88 8.24
CA ASN A 83 16.11 -14.65 6.84
C ASN A 83 15.69 -15.95 6.14
N MET A 84 16.35 -17.07 6.45
CA MET A 84 15.98 -18.38 5.91
C MET A 84 14.62 -18.90 6.40
N VAL A 85 14.30 -18.73 7.68
CA VAL A 85 12.98 -19.06 8.23
C VAL A 85 11.89 -18.24 7.53
N ARG A 86 12.13 -16.95 7.35
CA ARG A 86 11.21 -16.03 6.68
C ARG A 86 11.07 -16.33 5.17
N MET A 87 12.16 -16.71 4.50
CA MET A 87 12.16 -17.13 3.09
C MET A 87 11.37 -18.42 2.88
N ARG A 88 11.46 -19.37 3.83
CA ARG A 88 10.64 -20.57 3.84
C ARG A 88 9.16 -20.26 3.93
N GLU A 89 8.79 -19.30 4.78
CA GLU A 89 7.40 -18.87 4.88
C GLU A 89 6.95 -18.13 3.61
N ALA A 90 7.83 -17.36 2.97
CA ALA A 90 7.53 -16.67 1.72
C ALA A 90 7.11 -17.65 0.63
N ILE A 91 7.94 -18.68 0.41
CA ILE A 91 7.75 -19.67 -0.66
C ILE A 91 6.51 -20.53 -0.42
N ARG A 92 6.09 -20.75 0.83
CA ARG A 92 4.92 -21.58 1.19
C ARG A 92 3.63 -21.12 0.49
N TYR A 93 3.46 -19.81 0.33
CA TYR A 93 2.23 -19.23 -0.20
C TYR A 93 2.33 -18.75 -1.66
N LEU A 94 3.49 -18.94 -2.31
CA LEU A 94 3.64 -18.63 -3.73
C LEU A 94 3.07 -19.77 -4.58
N THR A 95 2.28 -19.42 -5.59
CA THR A 95 1.93 -20.36 -6.67
C THR A 95 3.18 -20.73 -7.47
N LYS A 96 3.08 -21.74 -8.33
CA LYS A 96 4.21 -22.17 -9.17
C LYS A 96 4.73 -21.03 -10.03
N GLU A 97 3.83 -20.28 -10.66
CA GLU A 97 4.12 -19.15 -11.54
C GLU A 97 4.76 -18.00 -10.76
N LYS A 98 4.20 -17.67 -9.59
CA LYS A 98 4.74 -16.61 -8.72
C LYS A 98 6.11 -16.97 -8.14
N LEU A 99 6.34 -18.24 -7.81
CA LEU A 99 7.63 -18.73 -7.35
C LEU A 99 8.68 -18.66 -8.46
N GLU A 100 8.30 -19.01 -9.69
CA GLU A 100 9.19 -18.92 -10.84
C GLU A 100 9.65 -17.49 -11.10
N ILE A 101 8.72 -16.52 -11.19
CA ILE A 101 9.09 -15.11 -11.40
C ILE A 101 9.84 -14.52 -10.18
N PHE A 102 9.52 -14.95 -8.96
CA PHE A 102 10.29 -14.59 -7.76
C PHE A 102 11.76 -15.01 -7.85
N ILE A 103 12.04 -16.20 -8.41
CA ILE A 103 13.40 -16.70 -8.64
C ILE A 103 14.06 -16.00 -9.85
N LYS A 104 13.30 -15.72 -10.91
CA LYS A 104 13.83 -15.09 -12.15
C LYS A 104 14.24 -13.63 -11.95
N ILE A 105 13.49 -12.83 -11.20
CA ILE A 105 13.72 -11.38 -11.08
C ILE A 105 15.17 -11.04 -10.67
N PRO A 106 15.76 -11.63 -9.60
CA PRO A 106 17.13 -11.31 -9.21
C PRO A 106 18.15 -11.63 -10.31
N PHE A 107 17.95 -12.73 -11.03
CA PHE A 107 18.83 -13.12 -12.13
C PHE A 107 18.69 -12.16 -13.31
N LEU A 108 17.47 -11.79 -13.71
CA LEU A 108 17.19 -10.83 -14.77
C LEU A 108 17.73 -9.42 -14.48
N LEU A 109 17.80 -9.03 -13.20
CA LEU A 109 18.46 -7.80 -12.75
C LEU A 109 20.00 -7.91 -12.83
N HIS A 110 20.53 -9.11 -12.60
CA HIS A 110 21.96 -9.36 -12.61
C HIS A 110 22.54 -9.46 -14.03
N ILE A 111 21.81 -9.99 -15.02
CA ILE A 111 22.31 -10.13 -16.40
C ILE A 111 21.88 -9.00 -17.35
N ASN A 112 22.48 -8.92 -18.54
CA ASN A 112 22.02 -8.10 -19.66
C ASN A 112 22.28 -8.82 -21.00
N SER A 113 21.39 -9.74 -21.36
CA SER A 113 21.48 -10.52 -22.59
C SER A 113 20.29 -10.24 -23.52
N PRO A 114 20.48 -10.11 -24.85
CA PRO A 114 19.42 -9.81 -25.82
C PRO A 114 18.23 -10.77 -25.79
N GLU A 115 18.43 -12.02 -25.35
CA GLU A 115 17.41 -13.06 -25.29
C GLU A 115 16.42 -12.89 -24.14
N PHE A 116 16.69 -11.99 -23.19
CA PHE A 116 15.94 -11.87 -21.94
C PHE A 116 15.28 -10.49 -21.77
N PRO A 117 14.13 -10.43 -21.07
CA PRO A 117 13.46 -9.16 -20.79
C PRO A 117 14.35 -8.22 -20.00
N GLY A 118 14.25 -6.92 -20.31
CA GLY A 118 15.07 -5.89 -19.68
C GLY A 118 16.51 -5.83 -20.21
N PHE A 119 16.79 -6.39 -21.39
CA PHE A 119 18.01 -6.10 -22.14
C PHE A 119 18.10 -4.61 -22.50
N MET A 120 19.25 -4.00 -22.25
CA MET A 120 19.57 -2.63 -22.62
C MET A 120 20.75 -2.64 -23.59
N ASP A 121 20.51 -2.19 -24.82
CA ASP A 121 21.56 -1.91 -25.80
C ASP A 121 22.26 -0.59 -25.42
N SER A 122 23.22 -0.70 -24.50
CA SER A 122 23.96 0.43 -23.97
C SER A 122 25.41 0.03 -23.72
N ARG A 123 26.33 0.86 -24.21
CA ARG A 123 27.77 0.77 -23.87
C ARG A 123 28.05 0.94 -22.36
N VAL A 124 27.09 1.46 -21.59
CA VAL A 124 27.19 1.63 -20.14
C VAL A 124 26.31 0.58 -19.45
N SER A 125 26.94 -0.35 -18.73
CA SER A 125 26.26 -1.45 -18.05
C SER A 125 25.33 -0.96 -16.91
N PRO A 126 24.00 -1.22 -16.99
CA PRO A 126 23.03 -0.84 -15.96
C PRO A 126 22.61 -2.03 -15.07
N HIS A 127 23.34 -3.16 -15.10
CA HIS A 127 22.94 -4.41 -14.47
C HIS A 127 23.92 -4.87 -13.39
N GLY A 128 23.59 -6.00 -12.77
CA GLY A 128 24.46 -6.66 -11.79
C GLY A 128 24.10 -6.32 -10.35
N ILE A 129 23.89 -7.37 -9.57
CA ILE A 129 23.78 -7.31 -8.11
C ILE A 129 25.15 -7.70 -7.52
N TRP A 130 25.60 -6.96 -6.52
CA TRP A 130 26.85 -7.21 -5.82
C TRP A 130 26.90 -8.67 -5.31
N ASN A 131 27.96 -9.39 -5.70
CA ASN A 131 28.22 -10.77 -5.26
C ASN A 131 27.05 -11.75 -5.46
N PHE A 132 26.29 -11.59 -6.55
CA PHE A 132 25.08 -12.40 -6.80
C PHE A 132 25.39 -13.86 -7.07
N GLU A 133 26.53 -14.15 -7.68
CA GLU A 133 27.02 -15.48 -8.05
C GLU A 133 27.19 -16.38 -6.81
N ASN A 134 27.45 -15.78 -5.65
CA ASN A 134 27.54 -16.46 -4.36
C ASN A 134 26.20 -16.55 -3.61
N SER A 135 25.13 -15.94 -4.14
CA SER A 135 23.80 -15.95 -3.52
C SER A 135 23.07 -17.30 -3.67
N GLY A 136 22.13 -17.56 -2.75
CA GLY A 136 21.24 -18.72 -2.86
C GLY A 136 20.38 -18.68 -4.14
N PHE A 137 19.97 -17.50 -4.60
CA PHE A 137 19.15 -17.34 -5.80
C PHE A 137 19.91 -17.75 -7.07
N TYR A 138 21.19 -17.41 -7.18
CA TYR A 138 22.03 -17.89 -8.26
C TYR A 138 22.15 -19.42 -8.24
N LYS A 139 22.46 -20.01 -7.07
CA LYS A 139 22.53 -21.48 -6.90
C LYS A 139 21.23 -22.19 -7.28
N VAL A 140 20.08 -21.60 -6.93
CA VAL A 140 18.76 -22.12 -7.34
C VAL A 140 18.61 -22.03 -8.85
N ALA A 141 18.89 -20.88 -9.47
CA ALA A 141 18.78 -20.69 -10.91
C ALA A 141 19.61 -21.70 -11.71
N VAL A 142 20.86 -21.95 -11.28
CA VAL A 142 21.74 -22.96 -11.89
C VAL A 142 21.16 -24.36 -11.77
N LYS A 143 20.74 -24.76 -10.56
CA LYS A 143 20.24 -26.12 -10.30
C LYS A 143 18.90 -26.40 -10.95
N THR A 144 18.04 -25.38 -11.04
CA THR A 144 16.70 -25.50 -11.63
C THR A 144 16.69 -25.33 -13.14
N LYS A 145 17.84 -25.00 -13.75
CA LYS A 145 18.01 -24.79 -15.20
C LYS A 145 16.98 -23.80 -15.77
N ILE A 146 16.56 -22.83 -14.96
CA ILE A 146 15.63 -21.77 -15.39
C ILE A 146 16.25 -20.92 -16.50
N PHE A 147 17.58 -20.81 -16.51
CA PHE A 147 18.36 -20.11 -17.51
C PHE A 147 19.35 -21.08 -18.18
N PRO A 148 19.69 -20.87 -19.47
CA PRO A 148 20.75 -21.64 -20.15
C PRO A 148 22.09 -21.51 -19.42
N LYS A 149 22.88 -22.59 -19.44
CA LYS A 149 24.19 -22.65 -18.78
C LYS A 149 25.16 -21.58 -19.31
N SER A 150 25.14 -21.31 -20.61
CA SER A 150 25.96 -20.28 -21.26
C SER A 150 25.76 -18.90 -20.63
N ILE A 151 24.50 -18.51 -20.38
CA ILE A 151 24.15 -17.22 -19.79
C ILE A 151 24.60 -17.12 -18.34
N ILE A 152 24.43 -18.21 -17.58
CA ILE A 152 24.85 -18.32 -16.18
C ILE A 152 26.37 -18.12 -16.06
N GLU A 153 27.16 -18.76 -16.92
CA GLU A 153 28.63 -18.70 -16.86
C GLU A 153 29.20 -17.35 -17.34
N THR A 154 28.49 -16.64 -18.22
CA THR A 154 28.86 -15.29 -18.67
C THR A 154 28.37 -14.15 -17.75
N ALA A 155 27.72 -14.48 -16.63
CA ALA A 155 27.05 -13.50 -15.79
C ALA A 155 27.99 -12.60 -14.95
N GLY A 156 29.31 -12.83 -14.96
CA GLY A 156 30.26 -12.10 -14.12
C GLY A 156 30.17 -10.58 -14.30
N VAL A 157 29.86 -9.86 -13.20
CA VAL A 157 29.75 -8.39 -13.23
C VAL A 157 30.88 -7.70 -12.47
N ASN A 158 31.80 -7.07 -13.20
CA ASN A 158 32.92 -6.31 -12.63
C ASN A 158 32.50 -5.01 -11.91
N SER A 159 31.40 -4.38 -12.35
CA SER A 159 30.88 -3.13 -11.76
C SER A 159 29.37 -3.24 -11.51
N PRO A 160 28.94 -3.88 -10.40
CA PRO A 160 27.53 -4.11 -10.13
C PRO A 160 26.79 -2.78 -9.97
N ALA A 161 25.64 -2.65 -10.64
CA ALA A 161 24.76 -1.50 -10.51
C ALA A 161 24.03 -1.47 -9.15
N ILE A 162 23.74 -2.65 -8.60
CA ILE A 162 22.90 -2.85 -7.41
C ILE A 162 23.78 -3.35 -6.26
N LEU A 163 23.79 -2.64 -5.14
CA LEU A 163 24.50 -3.03 -3.92
C LEU A 163 23.70 -4.03 -3.09
N GLY A 164 22.37 -3.88 -3.04
CA GLY A 164 21.48 -4.71 -2.24
C GLY A 164 20.11 -4.83 -2.89
N LEU A 165 19.58 -6.05 -2.92
CA LEU A 165 18.23 -6.34 -3.37
C LEU A 165 17.46 -6.97 -2.21
N TYR A 166 16.40 -6.28 -1.78
CA TYR A 166 15.56 -6.72 -0.68
C TYR A 166 14.10 -6.71 -1.11
N HIS A 167 13.35 -7.70 -0.65
CA HIS A 167 11.90 -7.65 -0.74
C HIS A 167 11.34 -7.08 0.57
N ILE A 168 10.29 -6.26 0.52
CA ILE A 168 9.63 -5.67 1.69
C ILE A 168 8.13 -5.93 1.71
N GLY A 169 7.50 -5.71 2.86
CA GLY A 169 6.05 -5.78 3.01
C GLY A 169 5.56 -7.14 3.49
N SER A 170 4.52 -7.68 2.86
CA SER A 170 3.84 -8.88 3.40
C SER A 170 4.54 -10.20 3.06
N LEU A 171 5.42 -10.25 2.06
CA LEU A 171 6.10 -11.48 1.66
C LEU A 171 6.94 -12.04 2.82
N GLY A 172 6.87 -13.35 3.03
CA GLY A 172 7.53 -14.04 4.14
C GLY A 172 6.85 -13.86 5.49
N THR A 173 5.75 -13.11 5.56
CA THR A 173 4.99 -12.88 6.79
C THR A 173 3.68 -13.67 6.82
N PHE A 174 3.10 -13.84 8.00
CA PHE A 174 1.74 -14.39 8.15
C PHE A 174 0.64 -13.51 7.58
N THR A 175 0.97 -12.30 7.13
CA THR A 175 0.04 -11.43 6.40
C THR A 175 0.17 -11.53 4.88
N GLN A 176 1.04 -12.41 4.37
CA GLN A 176 1.10 -12.77 2.96
C GLN A 176 -0.22 -13.41 2.51
N SER A 177 -0.65 -13.07 1.30
CA SER A 177 -1.75 -13.73 0.62
C SER A 177 -1.36 -14.04 -0.83
N MET A 178 -2.19 -14.81 -1.53
CA MET A 178 -1.99 -15.06 -2.97
C MET A 178 -2.02 -13.76 -3.79
N GLY A 179 -2.70 -12.71 -3.30
CA GLY A 179 -2.77 -11.40 -3.94
C GLY A 179 -1.66 -10.43 -3.54
N SER A 180 -0.63 -10.87 -2.81
CA SER A 180 0.48 -10.00 -2.43
C SER A 180 1.28 -9.53 -3.65
N ASP A 181 1.55 -8.23 -3.70
CA ASP A 181 2.46 -7.59 -4.65
C ASP A 181 3.92 -7.98 -4.34
N PHE A 182 4.79 -7.84 -5.33
CA PHE A 182 6.23 -7.99 -5.16
C PHE A 182 6.90 -6.61 -5.12
N ASP A 183 7.29 -6.18 -3.93
CA ASP A 183 7.87 -4.87 -3.69
C ASP A 183 9.36 -5.03 -3.36
N TYR A 184 10.22 -4.57 -4.27
CA TYR A 184 11.67 -4.67 -4.15
C TYR A 184 12.30 -3.32 -3.87
N TRP A 185 13.16 -3.26 -2.85
CA TRP A 185 14.12 -2.18 -2.69
C TRP A 185 15.42 -2.54 -3.40
N ILE A 186 15.83 -1.66 -4.31
CA ILE A 186 17.07 -1.73 -5.06
C ILE A 186 18.00 -0.65 -4.53
N ILE A 187 19.01 -1.04 -3.78
CA ILE A 187 19.97 -0.09 -3.24
C ILE A 187 21.11 0.14 -4.22
N ILE A 188 21.35 1.40 -4.55
CA ILE A 188 22.44 1.83 -5.42
C ILE A 188 23.35 2.82 -4.68
N ASP A 189 24.58 2.95 -5.14
CA ASP A 189 25.43 4.12 -4.83
C ASP A 189 25.28 5.12 -5.98
N LYS A 190 24.46 6.17 -5.77
CA LYS A 190 24.17 7.15 -6.81
C LYS A 190 25.42 7.86 -7.33
N LYS A 191 26.52 7.95 -6.56
CA LYS A 191 27.78 8.55 -7.03
C LYS A 191 28.42 7.76 -8.18
N LYS A 192 28.14 6.46 -8.28
CA LYS A 192 28.64 5.57 -9.33
C LYS A 192 27.74 5.54 -10.58
N PHE A 193 26.72 6.41 -10.65
CA PHE A 193 25.79 6.49 -11.76
C PHE A 193 25.95 7.80 -12.54
N SER A 194 26.24 7.67 -13.83
CA SER A 194 25.97 8.74 -14.80
C SER A 194 24.46 8.83 -15.07
N LYS A 195 23.99 9.98 -15.57
CA LYS A 195 22.59 10.15 -16.01
C LYS A 195 22.15 9.05 -16.99
N LYS A 196 23.04 8.67 -17.92
CA LYS A 196 22.80 7.60 -18.90
C LYS A 196 22.67 6.24 -18.24
N ARG A 197 23.59 5.87 -17.33
CA ARG A 197 23.53 4.59 -16.59
C ARG A 197 22.24 4.45 -15.81
N TYR A 198 21.82 5.53 -15.14
CA TYR A 198 20.59 5.54 -14.33
C TYR A 198 19.35 5.37 -15.20
N LYS A 199 19.26 6.14 -16.30
CA LYS A 199 18.16 6.01 -17.27
C LYS A 199 18.06 4.59 -17.84
N SER A 200 19.19 3.96 -18.16
CA SER A 200 19.21 2.57 -18.64
C SER A 200 18.77 1.57 -17.55
N LEU A 201 19.11 1.81 -16.28
CA LEU A 201 18.59 1.02 -15.16
C LEU A 201 17.07 1.18 -15.04
N GLU A 202 16.54 2.42 -15.06
CA GLU A 202 15.09 2.67 -15.02
C GLU A 202 14.34 1.99 -16.18
N GLN A 203 14.88 2.06 -17.40
CA GLN A 203 14.32 1.40 -18.57
C GLN A 203 14.29 -0.13 -18.40
N LYS A 204 15.39 -0.73 -17.90
CA LYS A 204 15.45 -2.16 -17.56
C LYS A 204 14.39 -2.54 -16.53
N LEU A 205 14.27 -1.77 -15.44
CA LEU A 205 13.27 -2.03 -14.39
C LEU A 205 11.84 -1.94 -14.93
N ASN A 206 11.53 -0.93 -15.74
CA ASN A 206 10.22 -0.78 -16.37
C ASN A 206 9.89 -1.95 -17.29
N ALA A 207 10.87 -2.44 -18.06
CA ALA A 207 10.69 -3.63 -18.89
C ALA A 207 10.41 -4.88 -18.06
N LEU A 208 11.08 -5.05 -16.91
CA LEU A 208 10.84 -6.17 -15.99
C LEU A 208 9.48 -6.08 -15.28
N VAL A 209 9.02 -4.88 -14.93
CA VAL A 209 7.65 -4.65 -14.41
C VAL A 209 6.61 -5.07 -15.44
N ARG A 210 6.80 -4.65 -16.70
CA ARG A 210 5.91 -5.02 -17.81
C ARG A 210 5.90 -6.54 -18.03
N TYR A 211 7.08 -7.15 -18.14
CA TYR A 211 7.24 -8.61 -18.28
C TYR A 211 6.53 -9.38 -17.15
N SER A 212 6.70 -8.96 -15.90
CA SER A 212 6.06 -9.63 -14.75
C SER A 212 4.53 -9.53 -14.78
N ARG A 213 3.99 -8.42 -15.29
CA ARG A 213 2.55 -8.21 -15.43
C ARG A 213 1.95 -9.02 -16.59
N GLU A 214 2.62 -9.00 -17.73
CA GLU A 214 2.15 -9.63 -18.97
C GLU A 214 2.26 -11.15 -18.90
N GLU A 215 3.41 -11.69 -18.49
CA GLU A 215 3.68 -13.13 -18.52
C GLU A 215 3.22 -13.87 -17.25
N TYR A 216 3.20 -13.19 -16.09
CA TYR A 216 2.94 -13.84 -14.80
C TYR A 216 1.72 -13.29 -14.06
N HIS A 217 1.05 -12.26 -14.61
CA HIS A 217 -0.01 -11.52 -13.92
C HIS A 217 0.38 -11.09 -12.49
N GLN A 218 1.68 -10.85 -12.27
CA GLN A 218 2.23 -10.48 -10.98
C GLN A 218 2.57 -9.00 -11.00
N LYS A 219 1.99 -8.26 -10.06
CA LYS A 219 2.37 -6.87 -9.84
C LYS A 219 3.72 -6.81 -9.14
N VAL A 220 4.67 -6.15 -9.79
CA VAL A 220 6.03 -5.92 -9.28
C VAL A 220 6.27 -4.42 -9.22
N THR A 221 6.85 -3.95 -8.12
CA THR A 221 7.29 -2.57 -7.94
C THR A 221 8.77 -2.57 -7.56
N PHE A 222 9.57 -1.80 -8.30
CA PHE A 222 10.97 -1.56 -7.95
C PHE A 222 11.12 -0.15 -7.38
N PHE A 223 11.60 -0.05 -6.14
CA PHE A 223 11.95 1.20 -5.51
C PHE A 223 13.48 1.36 -5.54
N VAL A 224 13.97 2.19 -6.46
CA VAL A 224 15.40 2.49 -6.57
C VAL A 224 15.76 3.53 -5.51
N MET A 225 16.61 3.12 -4.56
CA MET A 225 16.99 3.94 -3.43
C MET A 225 18.50 4.18 -3.40
N ASP A 226 18.90 5.41 -3.14
CA ASP A 226 20.31 5.76 -2.93
C ASP A 226 20.73 5.48 -1.48
N GLN A 227 21.82 4.73 -1.30
CA GLN A 227 22.36 4.38 0.02
C GLN A 227 22.53 5.62 0.92
N LYS A 228 23.14 6.69 0.39
CA LYS A 228 23.43 7.91 1.18
C LYS A 228 22.14 8.62 1.60
N LYS A 229 21.14 8.67 0.72
CA LYS A 229 19.82 9.26 1.04
C LYS A 229 19.08 8.44 2.10
N ILE A 230 19.03 7.11 1.98
CA ILE A 230 18.34 6.25 2.97
C ILE A 230 18.97 6.42 4.36
N LYS A 231 20.30 6.50 4.46
CA LYS A 231 20.99 6.76 5.75
C LYS A 231 20.37 7.92 6.54
N HIS A 232 19.92 8.96 5.83
CA HIS A 232 19.30 10.16 6.40
C HIS A 232 17.77 10.19 6.30
N ASN A 233 17.11 9.04 6.14
CA ASN A 233 15.66 8.90 5.94
C ASN A 233 15.14 9.71 4.74
N SER A 234 15.93 9.88 3.67
CA SER A 234 15.49 10.57 2.46
C SER A 234 15.15 9.56 1.36
N TYR A 235 13.95 9.64 0.81
CA TYR A 235 13.40 8.68 -0.16
C TYR A 235 12.89 9.36 -1.44
N ALA A 236 13.24 10.62 -1.66
CA ALA A 236 12.76 11.37 -2.81
C ALA A 236 13.22 10.71 -4.13
N PRO A 237 12.28 10.46 -5.07
CA PRO A 237 12.59 10.03 -6.43
C PRO A 237 13.58 10.97 -7.12
N PHE A 238 14.11 10.58 -8.27
CA PHE A 238 15.03 11.42 -9.03
C PHE A 238 14.37 12.67 -9.64
N LYS A 239 13.04 12.67 -9.79
CA LYS A 239 12.22 13.85 -10.14
C LYS A 239 11.83 14.58 -8.86
N ASP A 240 12.10 15.88 -8.80
CA ASP A 240 11.97 16.76 -7.62
C ASP A 240 10.51 17.04 -7.17
N GLU A 241 9.53 16.24 -7.60
CA GLU A 241 8.16 16.37 -7.12
C GLU A 241 7.96 15.55 -5.84
N GLU A 242 7.50 16.20 -4.77
CA GLU A 242 7.09 15.50 -3.55
C GLU A 242 5.87 14.62 -3.85
N THR A 243 6.09 13.35 -4.18
CA THR A 243 5.03 12.35 -4.29
C THR A 243 4.43 12.06 -2.92
N LEU A 244 3.12 11.80 -2.84
CA LEU A 244 2.46 11.41 -1.60
C LEU A 244 3.06 10.08 -1.08
N THR A 245 3.83 10.12 0.00
CA THR A 245 4.45 8.94 0.61
C THR A 245 4.05 8.79 2.07
N ALA A 246 4.14 7.55 2.57
CA ALA A 246 4.17 7.30 4.00
C ALA A 246 5.30 8.11 4.66
N PRO A 247 5.20 8.41 5.97
CA PRO A 247 6.27 9.11 6.67
C PRO A 247 7.58 8.33 6.54
N LYS A 248 8.64 9.07 6.19
CA LYS A 248 9.95 8.52 5.81
C LYS A 248 10.53 7.58 6.87
N ILE A 249 10.32 7.91 8.14
CA ILE A 249 10.77 7.07 9.26
C ILE A 249 10.04 5.72 9.31
N PHE A 250 8.73 5.69 9.03
CA PHE A 250 7.95 4.45 9.00
C PHE A 250 8.23 3.59 7.78
N LEU A 251 8.70 4.18 6.67
CA LEU A 251 9.25 3.40 5.55
C LEU A 251 10.51 2.65 5.97
N LYS A 252 11.42 3.29 6.72
CA LYS A 252 12.61 2.60 7.25
C LYS A 252 12.26 1.55 8.31
N GLU A 253 11.35 1.89 9.22
CA GLU A 253 10.88 0.97 10.26
C GLU A 253 10.28 -0.27 9.61
N GLU A 254 9.38 -0.10 8.63
CA GLU A 254 8.77 -1.23 7.92
C GLU A 254 9.82 -2.03 7.13
N PHE A 255 10.81 -1.37 6.53
CA PHE A 255 11.95 -2.04 5.90
C PHE A 255 12.65 -2.94 6.91
N TYR A 256 13.23 -2.39 7.99
CA TYR A 256 13.96 -3.18 8.98
C TYR A 256 13.11 -4.25 9.67
N ARG A 257 11.82 -3.98 9.87
CA ARG A 257 10.88 -4.91 10.48
C ARG A 257 10.55 -6.11 9.58
N THR A 258 10.47 -5.93 8.26
CA THR A 258 9.87 -6.95 7.38
C THR A 258 10.73 -7.43 6.22
N TYR A 259 11.87 -6.78 5.96
CA TYR A 259 12.63 -7.09 4.76
C TYR A 259 13.08 -8.55 4.71
N LEU A 260 13.05 -9.10 3.50
CA LEU A 260 13.67 -10.36 3.12
C LEU A 260 14.90 -10.02 2.29
N MET A 261 16.05 -10.52 2.72
CA MET A 261 17.27 -10.41 1.93
C MET A 261 17.24 -11.39 0.77
N ILE A 262 17.29 -10.84 -0.45
CA ILE A 262 17.30 -11.61 -1.70
C ILE A 262 18.75 -11.83 -2.14
N ALA A 263 19.50 -10.75 -2.33
CA ALA A 263 20.90 -10.78 -2.72
C ALA A 263 21.61 -9.43 -2.44
N GLY A 264 22.94 -9.42 -2.54
CA GLY A 264 23.75 -8.22 -2.31
C GLY A 264 24.27 -8.11 -0.88
N LYS A 265 24.56 -6.87 -0.47
CA LYS A 265 25.13 -6.55 0.85
C LYS A 265 24.10 -6.69 1.97
N ILE A 266 24.54 -6.98 3.19
CA ILE A 266 23.69 -7.05 4.40
C ILE A 266 23.58 -5.64 5.01
N PRO A 267 22.38 -5.13 5.31
CA PRO A 267 22.24 -3.89 6.08
C PRO A 267 22.99 -3.99 7.42
N ALA A 268 23.93 -3.08 7.68
CA ALA A 268 24.75 -3.11 8.88
C ALA A 268 23.90 -3.10 10.16
N TRP A 269 22.76 -2.40 10.14
CA TRP A 269 21.77 -2.39 11.21
C TRP A 269 21.40 -3.79 11.73
N SER A 270 21.33 -4.80 10.85
CA SER A 270 20.92 -6.16 11.23
C SER A 270 21.96 -6.95 12.00
N VAL A 271 23.22 -6.52 11.98
CA VAL A 271 24.33 -7.24 12.59
C VAL A 271 25.01 -6.45 13.70
N LEU A 272 24.91 -5.11 13.66
CA LEU A 272 25.39 -4.25 14.73
C LEU A 272 24.69 -4.56 16.07
N PRO A 273 25.32 -4.29 17.21
CA PRO A 273 24.68 -4.34 18.52
C PRO A 273 23.46 -3.39 18.62
N GLY A 274 22.68 -3.53 19.68
CA GLY A 274 21.49 -2.71 19.92
C GLY A 274 21.83 -1.26 20.28
N LEU A 275 20.90 -0.33 20.02
CA LEU A 275 21.04 1.08 20.41
C LEU A 275 21.08 1.30 21.94
N GLU A 276 20.53 0.35 22.69
CA GLU A 276 20.45 0.37 24.16
C GLU A 276 21.71 -0.16 24.85
N ASP A 277 22.70 -0.64 24.08
CA ASP A 277 23.96 -1.13 24.62
C ASP A 277 24.84 0.05 25.04
N SER A 278 24.39 0.79 26.06
CA SER A 278 25.08 1.92 26.69
C SER A 278 26.49 1.54 27.14
N GLN A 279 26.67 0.26 27.50
CA GLN A 279 27.96 -0.34 27.83
C GLN A 279 28.99 -0.18 26.70
N ILE A 280 28.63 -0.39 25.43
CA ILE A 280 29.60 -0.26 24.34
C ILE A 280 30.05 1.19 24.20
N LYS A 281 29.12 2.15 24.31
CA LYS A 281 29.46 3.58 24.25
C LYS A 281 30.29 4.03 25.46
N GLU A 282 29.98 3.50 26.64
CA GLU A 282 30.66 3.81 27.90
C GLU A 282 32.07 3.17 27.98
N GLU A 283 32.22 1.96 27.45
CA GLU A 283 33.50 1.22 27.41
C GLU A 283 34.43 1.69 26.28
N THR A 284 33.88 2.15 25.14
CA THR A 284 34.68 2.57 23.96
C THR A 284 34.85 4.08 23.81
N GLY A 285 33.97 4.90 24.41
CA GLY A 285 33.90 6.34 24.17
C GLY A 285 33.48 6.74 22.74
N MET A 286 33.10 5.78 21.88
CA MET A 286 32.75 6.04 20.48
C MET A 286 31.25 6.23 20.28
N SER A 287 30.88 7.07 19.31
CA SER A 287 29.50 7.15 18.85
C SER A 287 29.12 5.90 18.03
N MET A 288 27.84 5.57 17.98
CA MET A 288 27.32 4.49 17.11
C MET A 288 27.69 4.69 15.63
N ASP A 289 27.81 5.94 15.17
CA ASP A 289 28.25 6.25 13.82
C ASP A 289 29.73 5.89 13.61
N GLY A 290 30.57 6.09 14.63
CA GLY A 290 31.98 5.66 14.64
C GLY A 290 32.12 4.15 14.62
N ILE A 291 31.40 3.44 15.50
CA ILE A 291 31.36 1.96 15.54
C ILE A 291 30.92 1.40 14.18
N THR A 292 29.83 1.94 13.62
CA THR A 292 29.31 1.53 12.31
C THR A 292 30.36 1.71 11.22
N SER A 293 31.04 2.87 11.18
CA SER A 293 32.07 3.17 10.18
C SER A 293 33.24 2.20 10.26
N GLN A 294 33.67 1.84 11.49
CA GLN A 294 34.73 0.87 11.69
C GLN A 294 34.32 -0.54 11.24
N ILE A 295 33.13 -1.01 11.61
CA ILE A 295 32.63 -2.31 11.17
C ILE A 295 32.54 -2.37 9.64
N LEU A 296 32.06 -1.31 8.98
CA LEU A 296 32.02 -1.23 7.52
C LEU A 296 33.40 -1.28 6.86
N SER A 297 34.46 -0.83 7.54
CA SER A 297 35.84 -0.94 7.05
C SER A 297 36.41 -2.37 7.14
N MET A 298 35.78 -3.24 7.93
CA MET A 298 36.20 -4.63 8.13
C MET A 298 35.40 -5.62 7.27
N TYR A 299 34.22 -5.23 6.81
CA TYR A 299 33.28 -6.10 6.11
C TYR A 299 32.74 -5.42 4.86
N ASP A 300 33.29 -5.78 3.71
CA ASP A 300 32.88 -5.24 2.41
C ASP A 300 31.47 -5.67 1.99
N ASP A 301 30.92 -6.71 2.61
CA ASP A 301 29.59 -7.22 2.36
C ASP A 301 28.49 -6.55 3.20
N LEU A 302 28.85 -5.55 4.02
CA LEU A 302 27.89 -4.74 4.79
C LEU A 302 27.58 -3.42 4.08
N ILE A 303 26.37 -2.89 4.33
CA ILE A 303 25.91 -1.60 3.80
C ILE A 303 25.26 -0.74 4.88
N ASP A 304 25.66 0.53 4.96
CA ASP A 304 25.06 1.49 5.88
C ASP A 304 23.78 2.10 5.30
N LEU A 305 22.64 1.75 5.88
CA LEU A 305 21.33 2.35 5.60
C LEU A 305 20.84 3.25 6.75
N GLY A 306 21.67 3.49 7.77
CA GLY A 306 21.40 4.34 8.93
C GLY A 306 20.41 3.76 9.95
N LEU A 307 20.54 4.20 11.20
CA LEU A 307 19.72 3.76 12.33
C LEU A 307 18.40 4.56 12.44
N ILE A 308 17.42 4.05 13.19
CA ILE A 308 16.20 4.80 13.57
C ILE A 308 16.35 5.20 15.04
N LYS A 309 16.55 6.49 15.32
CA LYS A 309 16.86 6.97 16.68
C LYS A 309 15.61 7.32 17.49
N PHE A 310 14.66 8.05 16.90
CA PHE A 310 13.46 8.52 17.57
C PHE A 310 12.36 8.79 16.54
N ILE A 311 11.09 8.58 16.90
CA ILE A 311 9.92 8.88 16.06
C ILE A 311 9.27 10.18 16.54
N PRO A 312 9.34 11.28 15.77
CA PRO A 312 8.64 12.51 16.08
C PRO A 312 7.12 12.34 16.11
N MET A 313 6.45 13.08 17.00
CA MET A 313 4.98 13.13 17.06
C MET A 313 4.34 13.59 15.74
N GLU A 314 5.03 14.44 14.98
CA GLU A 314 4.58 14.85 13.64
C GLU A 314 4.53 13.66 12.67
N ASP A 315 5.54 12.78 12.69
CA ASP A 315 5.56 11.58 11.86
C ASP A 315 4.46 10.60 12.27
N ILE A 316 4.19 10.45 13.58
CA ILE A 316 3.04 9.68 14.08
C ILE A 316 1.75 10.23 13.49
N LEU A 317 1.54 11.54 13.56
CA LEU A 317 0.33 12.19 13.03
C LEU A 317 0.19 12.00 11.51
N LYS A 318 1.28 12.18 10.75
CA LYS A 318 1.32 11.88 9.30
C LYS A 318 1.04 10.41 9.02
N GLY A 319 1.53 9.51 9.87
CA GLY A 319 1.33 8.05 9.76
C GLY A 319 -0.15 7.68 9.94
N LEU A 320 -0.84 8.29 10.90
CA LEU A 320 -2.27 8.10 11.10
C LEU A 320 -3.09 8.62 9.91
N LEU A 321 -2.80 9.84 9.43
CA LEU A 321 -3.45 10.41 8.25
C LEU A 321 -3.26 9.50 7.01
N TRP A 322 -2.03 9.02 6.79
CA TRP A 322 -1.73 8.09 5.71
C TRP A 322 -2.57 6.80 5.81
N HIS A 323 -2.72 6.24 7.01
CA HIS A 323 -3.54 5.04 7.20
C HIS A 323 -5.05 5.28 7.11
N ILE A 324 -5.55 6.47 7.48
CA ILE A 324 -6.93 6.87 7.16
C ILE A 324 -7.13 6.87 5.63
N CYS A 325 -6.20 7.44 4.88
CA CYS A 325 -6.26 7.43 3.41
C CYS A 325 -6.20 6.00 2.84
N LYS A 326 -5.29 5.15 3.35
CA LYS A 326 -5.12 3.76 2.90
C LYS A 326 -6.25 2.83 3.33
N SER A 327 -7.07 3.22 4.31
CA SER A 327 -8.24 2.45 4.75
C SER A 327 -9.24 2.19 3.62
N ARG A 328 -9.29 3.07 2.59
CA ARG A 328 -10.12 2.85 1.41
C ARG A 328 -9.74 1.57 0.67
N SER A 329 -8.49 1.11 0.71
CA SER A 329 -8.07 -0.12 0.01
C SER A 329 -8.15 -1.37 0.88
N ASP A 330 -7.80 -1.23 2.16
CA ASP A 330 -7.76 -2.33 3.14
C ASP A 330 -7.86 -1.74 4.56
N PRO A 331 -9.08 -1.61 5.12
CA PRO A 331 -9.29 -0.99 6.43
C PRO A 331 -8.69 -1.84 7.56
N VAL A 332 -8.67 -3.17 7.42
CA VAL A 332 -8.08 -4.10 8.39
C VAL A 332 -6.56 -3.90 8.50
N LYS A 333 -5.86 -3.85 7.37
CA LYS A 333 -4.42 -3.58 7.35
C LYS A 333 -4.12 -2.17 7.87
N ALA A 334 -4.96 -1.19 7.53
CA ALA A 334 -4.79 0.19 7.96
C ALA A 334 -4.88 0.34 9.48
N VAL A 335 -5.90 -0.23 10.13
CA VAL A 335 -6.05 -0.13 11.60
C VAL A 335 -4.90 -0.81 12.34
N ILE A 336 -4.48 -2.00 11.91
CA ILE A 336 -3.34 -2.73 12.51
C ILE A 336 -2.06 -1.88 12.48
N LYS A 337 -1.73 -1.31 11.31
CA LYS A 337 -0.52 -0.48 11.16
C LYS A 337 -0.63 0.86 11.88
N ALA A 338 -1.82 1.48 11.88
CA ALA A 338 -2.04 2.73 12.58
C ALA A 338 -1.95 2.55 14.11
N THR A 339 -2.49 1.48 14.67
CA THR A 339 -2.36 1.17 16.11
C THR A 339 -0.90 0.93 16.49
N MET A 340 -0.12 0.26 15.63
CA MET A 340 1.33 0.14 15.81
C MET A 340 2.02 1.53 15.86
N ILE A 341 1.74 2.39 14.88
CA ILE A 341 2.29 3.75 14.83
C ILE A 341 1.89 4.55 16.08
N PHE A 342 0.63 4.46 16.46
CA PHE A 342 0.08 5.12 17.64
C PHE A 342 0.76 4.63 18.92
N SER A 343 1.06 3.33 19.03
CA SER A 343 1.76 2.77 20.19
C SER A 343 3.15 3.39 20.42
N TYR A 344 3.87 3.81 19.38
CA TYR A 344 5.16 4.48 19.55
C TYR A 344 5.06 5.86 20.20
N GLY A 345 3.93 6.56 20.07
CA GLY A 345 3.74 7.88 20.66
C GLY A 345 3.12 7.88 22.05
N TYR A 346 2.47 6.79 22.44
CA TYR A 346 1.55 6.78 23.58
C TYR A 346 1.74 5.61 24.55
N SER A 347 2.73 4.73 24.32
CA SER A 347 3.08 3.72 25.32
C SER A 347 3.86 4.34 26.49
N GLY A 348 3.86 3.69 27.65
CA GLY A 348 4.71 4.06 28.79
C GLY A 348 6.21 4.03 28.45
N LEU A 349 7.05 4.65 29.30
CA LEU A 349 8.49 4.81 29.08
C LEU A 349 9.23 3.50 28.77
N GLU A 350 8.84 2.37 29.39
CA GLU A 350 9.43 1.04 29.15
C GLU A 350 9.05 0.42 27.78
N SER A 351 8.03 0.96 27.11
CA SER A 351 7.46 0.43 25.87
C SER A 351 7.90 1.22 24.62
N GLN A 352 8.96 2.03 24.67
CA GLN A 352 9.37 2.87 23.53
C GLN A 352 10.26 2.15 22.48
N VAL A 353 10.64 0.89 22.72
CA VAL A 353 11.48 0.12 21.79
C VAL A 353 10.77 -0.12 20.45
N LEU A 354 11.43 0.23 19.34
CA LEU A 354 10.87 0.01 18.00
C LEU A 354 10.69 -1.50 17.73
N LEU A 355 9.66 -1.85 16.96
CA LEU A 355 9.39 -3.27 16.65
C LEU A 355 10.53 -3.90 15.86
N CYS A 356 11.14 -3.15 14.93
CA CYS A 356 12.31 -3.62 14.21
C CYS A 356 13.46 -4.02 15.15
N GLU A 357 13.71 -3.27 16.24
CA GLU A 357 14.74 -3.62 17.23
C GLU A 357 14.36 -4.88 18.03
N LEU A 358 13.09 -5.02 18.42
CA LEU A 358 12.59 -6.24 19.09
C LEU A 358 12.75 -7.48 18.21
N ILE A 359 12.46 -7.35 16.91
CA ILE A 359 12.62 -8.43 15.93
C ILE A 359 14.10 -8.79 15.73
N LYS A 360 14.97 -7.79 15.63
CA LYS A 360 16.42 -7.97 15.57
C LYS A 360 16.95 -8.74 16.79
N LYS A 361 16.54 -8.35 18.01
CA LYS A 361 16.88 -9.08 19.25
C LYS A 361 16.39 -10.55 19.21
N GLY A 362 15.31 -10.82 18.47
CA GLY A 362 14.73 -12.16 18.28
C GLY A 362 15.42 -13.05 17.26
N TYR A 363 16.35 -12.56 16.43
CA TYR A 363 16.98 -13.35 15.36
C TYR A 363 17.61 -14.65 15.85
N SER A 364 18.26 -14.61 17.02
CA SER A 364 18.94 -15.78 17.62
C SER A 364 17.98 -16.88 18.07
N LYS A 365 16.70 -16.56 18.26
CA LYS A 365 15.65 -17.49 18.71
C LYS A 365 14.81 -18.04 17.56
N ALA A 366 15.06 -17.61 16.32
CA ALA A 366 14.23 -17.97 15.18
C ALA A 366 14.32 -19.47 14.84
N GLY A 367 13.24 -20.22 15.11
CA GLY A 367 13.11 -21.62 14.76
C GLY A 367 12.50 -21.85 13.38
N ILE A 368 12.81 -22.99 12.75
CA ILE A 368 12.11 -23.42 11.51
C ILE A 368 10.65 -23.69 11.83
N ASP A 369 9.77 -23.15 10.99
CA ASP A 369 8.31 -23.25 11.14
C ASP A 369 7.80 -22.66 12.48
N ASP A 370 8.61 -21.89 13.20
CA ASP A 370 8.20 -21.19 14.43
C ASP A 370 7.41 -19.92 14.08
N TYR A 371 6.26 -19.73 14.73
CA TYR A 371 5.48 -18.51 14.57
C TYR A 371 6.06 -17.31 15.31
N ASP A 372 6.95 -17.51 16.28
CA ASP A 372 7.57 -16.42 17.03
C ASP A 372 8.60 -15.65 16.18
N ALA A 373 9.08 -16.23 15.07
CA ALA A 373 9.95 -15.56 14.10
C ALA A 373 9.19 -14.60 13.16
N ASP A 374 7.86 -14.59 13.17
CA ASP A 374 7.09 -13.70 12.29
C ASP A 374 7.01 -12.27 12.87
N PRO A 375 7.38 -11.23 12.10
CA PRO A 375 7.36 -9.84 12.54
C PRO A 375 5.95 -9.28 12.69
N TYR A 376 4.93 -9.89 12.06
CA TYR A 376 3.55 -9.50 12.30
C TYR A 376 3.00 -10.12 13.59
N LYS A 377 3.49 -11.28 14.03
CA LYS A 377 3.22 -11.77 15.39
C LYS A 377 3.71 -10.76 16.43
N SER A 378 4.95 -10.29 16.34
CA SER A 378 5.46 -9.25 17.26
C SER A 378 4.65 -7.95 17.19
N LEU A 379 4.20 -7.55 15.99
CA LEU A 379 3.30 -6.42 15.82
C LEU A 379 1.95 -6.67 16.51
N PHE A 380 1.33 -7.83 16.30
CA PHE A 380 0.03 -8.18 16.88
C PHE A 380 0.08 -8.17 18.40
N ASP A 381 1.09 -8.82 18.98
CA ASP A 381 1.29 -8.84 20.43
C ASP A 381 1.46 -7.41 20.97
N ARG A 382 2.29 -6.59 20.31
CA ARG A 382 2.50 -5.18 20.68
C ARG A 382 1.20 -4.37 20.68
N ILE A 383 0.38 -4.48 19.63
CA ILE A 383 -0.86 -3.69 19.56
C ILE A 383 -1.93 -4.21 20.50
N LEU A 384 -1.93 -5.51 20.83
CA LEU A 384 -2.82 -6.08 21.83
C LEU A 384 -2.45 -5.58 23.23
N GLU A 385 -1.17 -5.70 23.61
CA GLU A 385 -0.63 -5.21 24.90
C GLU A 385 -0.88 -3.71 25.06
N PHE A 386 -0.56 -2.92 24.03
CA PHE A 386 -0.82 -1.48 24.04
C PHE A 386 -2.29 -1.16 24.28
N GLN A 387 -3.20 -1.88 23.61
CA GLN A 387 -4.64 -1.64 23.71
C GLN A 387 -5.19 -2.10 25.06
N GLU A 388 -4.66 -3.17 25.65
CA GLU A 388 -5.00 -3.61 27.02
C GLU A 388 -4.72 -2.51 28.06
N ILE A 389 -3.58 -1.83 27.91
CA ILE A 389 -3.16 -0.76 28.83
C ILE A 389 -3.93 0.54 28.59
N GLN A 390 -4.10 0.95 27.33
CA GLN A 390 -4.64 2.28 26.99
C GLN A 390 -6.16 2.34 26.85
N ASP A 391 -6.79 1.30 26.31
CA ASP A 391 -8.23 1.26 26.05
C ASP A 391 -8.73 -0.19 25.90
N SER A 392 -8.93 -0.83 27.05
CA SER A 392 -9.42 -2.21 27.14
C SER A 392 -10.80 -2.41 26.51
N LYS A 393 -11.60 -1.35 26.34
CA LYS A 393 -12.91 -1.42 25.66
C LYS A 393 -12.77 -1.61 24.15
N GLY A 394 -11.74 -1.00 23.55
CA GLY A 394 -11.44 -1.10 22.11
C GLY A 394 -10.73 -2.40 21.66
N ILE A 395 -10.28 -3.25 22.60
CA ILE A 395 -9.44 -4.42 22.28
C ILE A 395 -10.09 -5.42 21.33
N ASN A 396 -11.40 -5.63 21.43
CA ASN A 396 -12.09 -6.61 20.58
C ASN A 396 -12.07 -6.20 19.10
N LEU A 397 -12.02 -4.90 18.81
CA LEU A 397 -11.86 -4.42 17.44
C LEU A 397 -10.48 -4.81 16.88
N ILE A 398 -9.42 -4.66 17.68
CA ILE A 398 -8.06 -5.06 17.30
C ILE A 398 -7.95 -6.57 17.14
N LYS A 399 -8.52 -7.37 18.06
CA LYS A 399 -8.61 -8.83 17.94
C LYS A 399 -9.31 -9.26 16.64
N ASN A 400 -10.44 -8.64 16.32
CA ASN A 400 -11.15 -8.87 15.06
C ASN A 400 -10.29 -8.52 13.84
N ALA A 401 -9.60 -7.37 13.85
CA ALA A 401 -8.70 -6.99 12.76
C ALA A 401 -7.58 -8.03 12.55
N ILE A 402 -6.95 -8.49 13.63
CA ILE A 402 -5.91 -9.53 13.59
C ILE A 402 -6.48 -10.84 13.05
N PHE A 403 -7.64 -11.28 13.54
CA PHE A 403 -8.32 -12.48 13.05
C PHE A 403 -8.57 -12.39 11.54
N PHE A 404 -9.20 -11.30 11.08
CA PHE A 404 -9.48 -11.08 9.66
C PHE A 404 -8.21 -11.03 8.82
N ARG A 405 -7.13 -10.43 9.33
CA ARG A 405 -5.85 -10.37 8.63
C ARG A 405 -5.21 -11.75 8.48
N LEU A 406 -5.19 -12.54 9.56
CA LEU A 406 -4.69 -13.91 9.53
C LEU A 406 -5.56 -14.80 8.62
N CYS A 407 -6.87 -14.58 8.57
CA CYS A 407 -7.78 -15.31 7.70
C CYS A 407 -7.81 -14.80 6.24
N GLY A 408 -6.96 -13.84 5.85
CA GLY A 408 -6.86 -13.42 4.45
C GLY A 408 -8.03 -12.55 3.96
N TYR A 409 -8.53 -11.66 4.82
CA TYR A 409 -9.51 -10.63 4.47
C TYR A 409 -9.21 -9.96 3.10
N PRO A 410 -10.24 -9.70 2.26
CA PRO A 410 -11.68 -9.84 2.56
C PRO A 410 -12.28 -11.21 2.23
N ASP A 411 -11.53 -12.14 1.61
CA ASP A 411 -12.08 -13.47 1.26
C ASP A 411 -12.17 -14.44 2.44
N VAL A 412 -11.65 -14.04 3.61
CA VAL A 412 -11.72 -14.67 4.94
C VAL A 412 -11.90 -16.19 4.91
N LYS A 413 -10.80 -16.93 5.08
CA LYS A 413 -10.75 -18.38 5.18
C LYS A 413 -9.75 -18.80 6.24
N MET A 414 -9.96 -19.97 6.83
CA MET A 414 -8.97 -20.56 7.73
C MET A 414 -7.64 -20.78 6.98
N PRO A 415 -6.49 -20.41 7.57
CA PRO A 415 -5.19 -20.81 7.05
C PRO A 415 -5.09 -22.34 6.98
N ASN A 416 -4.30 -22.83 6.02
CA ASN A 416 -4.05 -24.27 5.86
C ASN A 416 -3.60 -24.89 7.19
N LYS A 417 -4.18 -26.04 7.55
CA LYS A 417 -3.81 -26.81 8.74
C LYS A 417 -2.30 -27.07 8.78
N ASN A 418 -1.74 -27.21 9.97
CA ASN A 418 -0.31 -27.51 10.19
C ASN A 418 0.66 -26.47 9.61
N THR A 419 0.22 -25.24 9.35
CA THR A 419 1.11 -24.12 9.05
C THR A 419 1.41 -23.31 10.32
N PRO A 420 2.57 -22.63 10.42
CA PRO A 420 2.88 -21.78 11.57
C PRO A 420 1.82 -20.70 11.79
N LYS A 421 1.34 -20.10 10.69
CA LYS A 421 0.20 -19.17 10.68
C LYS A 421 -1.09 -19.73 11.29
N HIS A 422 -1.43 -20.99 10.97
CA HIS A 422 -2.59 -21.66 11.56
C HIS A 422 -2.43 -21.85 13.07
N ARG A 423 -1.25 -22.29 13.52
CA ARG A 423 -0.94 -22.46 14.94
C ARG A 423 -1.02 -21.13 15.71
N LEU A 424 -0.55 -20.04 15.13
CA LEU A 424 -0.69 -18.71 15.72
C LEU A 424 -2.17 -18.30 15.85
N LEU A 425 -2.98 -18.53 14.81
CA LEU A 425 -4.41 -18.25 14.86
C LEU A 425 -5.12 -19.09 15.94
N GLU A 426 -4.81 -20.39 16.04
CA GLU A 426 -5.35 -21.26 17.09
C GLU A 426 -4.94 -20.79 18.50
N LYS A 427 -3.67 -20.38 18.68
CA LYS A 427 -3.20 -19.76 19.92
C LYS A 427 -4.05 -18.55 20.30
N TYR A 428 -4.29 -17.65 19.34
CA TYR A 428 -5.11 -16.47 19.59
C TYR A 428 -6.57 -16.80 19.89
N ILE A 429 -7.20 -17.70 19.11
CA ILE A 429 -8.57 -18.18 19.37
C ILE A 429 -8.72 -18.69 20.80
N ARG A 430 -7.76 -19.50 21.27
CA ARG A 430 -7.75 -20.01 22.65
C ARG A 430 -7.53 -18.90 23.68
N SER A 431 -6.52 -18.05 23.48
CA SER A 431 -6.21 -16.97 24.43
C SER A 431 -7.33 -15.92 24.56
N TRP A 432 -8.14 -15.74 23.52
CA TRP A 432 -9.26 -14.80 23.50
C TRP A 432 -10.57 -15.45 23.93
N ASN A 433 -10.56 -16.73 24.31
CA ASN A 433 -11.74 -17.51 24.70
C ASN A 433 -12.86 -17.48 23.64
N LEU A 434 -12.49 -17.50 22.35
CA LEU A 434 -13.47 -17.52 21.28
C LEU A 434 -14.12 -18.91 21.16
N ASN A 435 -15.44 -18.96 21.31
CA ASN A 435 -16.19 -20.19 21.12
C ASN A 435 -16.40 -20.51 19.62
N LYS A 436 -16.84 -21.75 19.33
CA LYS A 436 -17.04 -22.22 17.94
C LYS A 436 -18.03 -21.35 17.16
N ASN A 437 -19.06 -20.80 17.80
CA ASN A 437 -20.06 -19.94 17.14
C ASN A 437 -19.47 -18.58 16.76
N GLN A 438 -18.66 -17.98 17.63
CA GLN A 438 -17.96 -16.71 17.34
C GLN A 438 -16.96 -16.88 16.19
N VAL A 439 -16.13 -17.93 16.24
CA VAL A 439 -15.20 -18.25 15.14
C VAL A 439 -15.98 -18.52 13.84
N GLY A 440 -17.08 -19.28 13.92
CA GLY A 440 -17.97 -19.55 12.78
C GLY A 440 -18.55 -18.28 12.16
N LYS A 441 -19.03 -17.32 12.98
CA LYS A 441 -19.53 -16.02 12.50
C LYS A 441 -18.43 -15.19 11.84
N LEU A 442 -17.21 -15.15 12.38
CA LEU A 442 -16.10 -14.42 11.77
C LEU A 442 -15.68 -15.05 10.43
N LEU A 443 -15.60 -16.38 10.35
CA LEU A 443 -15.27 -17.09 9.12
C LEU A 443 -16.35 -16.98 8.05
N SER A 444 -17.60 -16.74 8.44
CA SER A 444 -18.71 -16.52 7.50
C SER A 444 -18.76 -15.10 6.93
N TYR A 445 -17.74 -14.25 7.14
CA TYR A 445 -17.70 -12.87 6.64
C TYR A 445 -18.10 -12.74 5.16
N SER A 446 -17.65 -13.67 4.30
CA SER A 446 -18.00 -13.66 2.87
C SER A 446 -19.52 -13.70 2.61
N THR A 447 -20.29 -14.35 3.47
CA THR A 447 -21.76 -14.49 3.37
C THR A 447 -22.53 -13.45 4.19
N TRP A 448 -21.86 -12.56 4.93
CA TRP A 448 -22.56 -11.47 5.62
C TRP A 448 -23.30 -10.57 4.63
N SER A 449 -24.35 -9.90 5.09
CA SER A 449 -25.00 -8.86 4.28
C SER A 449 -24.03 -7.71 4.01
N GLU A 450 -24.24 -6.99 2.90
CA GLU A 450 -23.42 -5.82 2.57
C GLU A 450 -23.43 -4.73 3.67
N PRO A 451 -24.58 -4.40 4.31
CA PRO A 451 -24.61 -3.48 5.45
C PRO A 451 -23.77 -3.93 6.66
N GLU A 452 -23.76 -5.23 7.00
CA GLU A 452 -22.93 -5.77 8.09
C GLU A 452 -21.43 -5.61 7.79
N LYS A 453 -21.02 -5.88 6.54
CA LYS A 453 -19.63 -5.69 6.12
C LYS A 453 -19.21 -4.23 6.20
N LEU A 454 -20.05 -3.32 5.73
CA LEU A 454 -19.83 -1.88 5.79
C LEU A 454 -19.78 -1.36 7.21
N LEU A 455 -20.63 -1.85 8.11
CA LEU A 455 -20.61 -1.46 9.52
C LEU A 455 -19.25 -1.79 10.15
N LEU A 456 -18.74 -3.01 9.95
CA LEU A 456 -17.40 -3.40 10.42
C LEU A 456 -16.30 -2.49 9.87
N GLU A 457 -16.31 -2.22 8.55
CA GLU A 457 -15.31 -1.36 7.92
C GLU A 457 -15.39 0.08 8.44
N LYS A 458 -16.59 0.62 8.68
CA LYS A 458 -16.80 1.92 9.33
C LYS A 458 -16.33 1.94 10.77
N THR A 459 -16.41 0.83 11.51
CA THR A 459 -15.85 0.75 12.86
C THR A 459 -14.31 0.86 12.84
N PHE A 460 -13.63 0.19 11.89
CA PHE A 460 -12.19 0.38 11.68
C PHE A 460 -11.85 1.82 11.23
N VAL A 461 -12.64 2.32 10.28
CA VAL A 461 -12.94 3.74 9.99
C VAL A 461 -12.69 4.69 11.17
N ASN A 462 -13.62 4.58 12.10
CA ASN A 462 -13.78 5.42 13.25
C ASN A 462 -12.63 5.24 14.25
N GLN A 463 -12.10 4.01 14.42
CA GLN A 463 -10.93 3.79 15.27
C GLN A 463 -9.71 4.56 14.78
N LEU A 464 -9.46 4.58 13.46
CA LEU A 464 -8.38 5.38 12.87
C LEU A 464 -8.58 6.88 13.16
N PHE A 465 -9.81 7.36 13.01
CA PHE A 465 -10.15 8.75 13.28
C PHE A 465 -10.02 9.12 14.76
N GLN A 466 -10.40 8.23 15.69
CA GLN A 466 -10.25 8.42 17.12
C GLN A 466 -8.76 8.54 17.52
N MET A 467 -7.90 7.65 17.02
CA MET A 467 -6.45 7.75 17.25
C MET A 467 -5.91 9.09 16.73
N TYR A 468 -6.30 9.51 15.52
CA TYR A 468 -5.92 10.80 14.95
C TYR A 468 -6.36 11.98 15.84
N ASN A 469 -7.63 12.01 16.27
CA ASN A 469 -8.17 13.06 17.12
C ASN A 469 -7.48 13.13 18.48
N HIS A 470 -7.13 11.98 19.07
CA HIS A 470 -6.36 11.93 20.30
C HIS A 470 -4.99 12.61 20.13
N VAL A 471 -4.30 12.35 19.01
CA VAL A 471 -3.02 13.01 18.73
C VAL A 471 -3.21 14.52 18.56
N ILE A 472 -4.21 14.95 17.77
CA ILE A 472 -4.50 16.36 17.55
C ILE A 472 -4.84 17.10 18.86
N GLN A 473 -5.67 16.51 19.72
CA GLN A 473 -6.05 17.13 21.00
C GLN A 473 -4.84 17.32 21.93
N LYS A 474 -3.91 16.35 21.99
CA LYS A 474 -2.69 16.49 22.79
C LYS A 474 -1.66 17.44 22.14
N THR A 475 -1.59 17.49 20.82
CA THR A 475 -0.64 18.36 20.08
C THR A 475 -1.12 19.79 19.90
N ASN A 476 -2.43 20.07 19.95
CA ASN A 476 -2.97 21.45 19.95
C ASN A 476 -2.59 22.25 21.20
N LYS A 477 -2.13 21.60 22.27
CA LYS A 477 -1.45 22.25 23.41
C LYS A 477 -0.01 22.70 23.08
N ILE A 478 0.53 22.30 21.93
CA ILE A 478 1.89 22.57 21.45
C ILE A 478 1.78 23.22 20.05
N LYS A 479 1.34 24.48 20.01
CA LYS A 479 0.98 25.26 18.80
C LYS A 479 2.11 25.51 17.77
N SER A 480 3.30 24.91 17.88
CA SER A 480 4.50 25.40 17.15
C SER A 480 5.20 24.40 16.21
N VAL A 481 4.70 23.16 16.05
CA VAL A 481 5.48 22.10 15.37
C VAL A 481 5.14 21.91 13.89
N VAL A 482 3.89 22.18 13.46
CA VAL A 482 3.40 21.76 12.13
C VAL A 482 3.88 22.65 10.96
N ASP A 483 4.47 23.82 11.23
CA ASP A 483 4.85 24.80 10.19
C ASP A 483 6.33 24.77 9.78
N ARG A 484 7.18 23.91 10.37
CA ARG A 484 8.64 23.97 10.16
C ARG A 484 9.21 22.76 9.41
N LYS A 485 9.11 22.77 8.06
CA LYS A 485 10.09 22.32 7.02
C LYS A 485 9.45 21.64 5.78
N GLN A 486 10.20 21.72 4.67
CA GLN A 486 10.11 21.13 3.31
C GLN A 486 8.83 20.39 2.82
N GLU A 487 8.15 19.53 3.60
CA GLU A 487 7.07 18.65 3.13
C GLU A 487 5.65 19.24 3.15
N LYS A 488 5.50 20.54 2.86
CA LYS A 488 4.19 21.22 2.94
C LYS A 488 3.15 20.62 1.99
N ARG A 489 3.59 20.13 0.82
CA ARG A 489 2.71 19.52 -0.19
C ARG A 489 2.13 18.21 0.32
N ASN A 490 3.00 17.27 0.76
CA ASN A 490 2.56 15.95 1.25
C ASN A 490 1.55 16.09 2.42
N TRP A 491 1.81 17.02 3.35
CA TRP A 491 0.90 17.32 4.45
C TRP A 491 -0.48 17.77 3.98
N LYS A 492 -0.53 18.72 3.03
CA LYS A 492 -1.78 19.24 2.46
C LYS A 492 -2.59 18.13 1.79
N LEU A 493 -1.91 17.29 1.00
CA LEU A 493 -2.52 16.15 0.32
C LEU A 493 -3.13 15.15 1.32
N LEU A 494 -2.38 14.77 2.36
CA LEU A 494 -2.87 13.86 3.41
C LEU A 494 -4.12 14.43 4.10
N LYS A 495 -4.09 15.71 4.47
CA LYS A 495 -5.23 16.38 5.12
C LYS A 495 -6.47 16.36 4.23
N ASN A 496 -6.35 16.72 2.96
CA ASN A 496 -7.48 16.78 2.04
C ASN A 496 -8.03 15.40 1.68
N LYS A 497 -7.17 14.40 1.47
CA LYS A 497 -7.62 12.99 1.31
C LYS A 497 -8.30 12.45 2.56
N THR A 498 -7.82 12.83 3.74
CA THR A 498 -8.46 12.44 5.00
C THR A 498 -9.84 13.08 5.14
N ARG A 499 -9.98 14.36 4.77
CA ARG A 499 -11.27 15.06 4.71
C ARG A 499 -12.22 14.39 3.72
N GLU A 500 -11.76 14.02 2.53
CA GLU A 500 -12.56 13.25 1.55
C GLU A 500 -13.05 11.93 2.15
N ARG A 501 -12.13 11.15 2.75
CA ARG A 501 -12.44 9.85 3.35
C ARG A 501 -13.48 9.94 4.46
N LEU A 502 -13.39 10.96 5.31
CA LEU A 502 -14.21 11.13 6.50
C LEU A 502 -15.42 12.05 6.30
N ARG A 503 -15.64 12.59 5.10
CA ARG A 503 -16.74 13.54 4.86
C ARG A 503 -18.09 12.87 5.09
N GLU A 504 -18.83 13.37 6.07
CA GLU A 504 -20.24 13.07 6.27
C GLU A 504 -21.10 14.11 5.55
N ASN A 505 -21.95 13.66 4.62
CA ASN A 505 -22.93 14.51 3.96
C ASN A 505 -24.11 13.62 3.53
N PRO A 506 -25.36 13.96 3.86
CA PRO A 506 -26.53 13.12 3.56
C PRO A 506 -26.76 12.92 2.05
N ASN A 507 -26.27 13.84 1.22
CA ASN A 507 -26.38 13.75 -0.24
C ASN A 507 -25.18 13.03 -0.87
N LYS A 508 -24.11 12.73 -0.11
CA LYS A 508 -22.94 12.02 -0.65
C LYS A 508 -23.32 10.56 -0.90
N ILE A 509 -23.02 10.09 -2.11
CA ILE A 509 -23.19 8.68 -2.46
C ILE A 509 -22.27 7.83 -1.58
N ALA A 510 -22.85 6.83 -0.93
CA ALA A 510 -22.13 5.95 -0.01
C ALA A 510 -21.23 4.96 -0.74
N GLU A 511 -20.15 4.54 -0.08
CA GLU A 511 -19.32 3.44 -0.54
C GLU A 511 -19.89 2.07 -0.17
N CYS A 512 -19.36 1.04 -0.83
CA CYS A 512 -19.55 -0.37 -0.54
C CYS A 512 -18.31 -0.96 0.15
N SER A 513 -18.48 -2.15 0.71
CA SER A 513 -17.45 -2.92 1.37
C SER A 513 -16.30 -3.24 0.44
N THR A 514 -15.10 -3.37 1.02
CA THR A 514 -13.91 -3.80 0.29
C THR A 514 -14.10 -5.19 -0.31
N TYR A 515 -14.91 -6.05 0.32
CA TYR A 515 -15.32 -7.32 -0.22
C TYR A 515 -15.99 -7.18 -1.58
N LEU A 516 -17.04 -6.36 -1.67
CA LEU A 516 -17.83 -6.20 -2.89
C LEU A 516 -17.02 -5.57 -4.02
N ARG A 517 -16.25 -4.52 -3.71
CA ARG A 517 -15.40 -3.81 -4.69
C ARG A 517 -14.31 -4.70 -5.31
N ARG A 518 -13.91 -5.79 -4.65
CA ARG A 518 -12.93 -6.75 -5.19
C ARG A 518 -13.57 -7.89 -5.99
N ARG A 519 -14.90 -7.88 -6.18
CA ARG A 519 -15.58 -8.86 -7.02
C ARG A 519 -15.50 -8.47 -8.49
N ASN A 520 -15.26 -9.47 -9.33
CA ASN A 520 -15.34 -9.31 -10.78
C ASN A 520 -16.80 -9.47 -11.19
N ILE A 521 -17.47 -8.36 -11.46
CA ILE A 521 -18.89 -8.28 -11.82
C ILE A 521 -19.01 -8.29 -13.33
N ILE A 522 -19.87 -9.15 -13.87
CA ILE A 522 -20.11 -9.30 -15.31
C ILE A 522 -21.47 -8.77 -15.76
N ASN A 523 -22.43 -8.68 -14.84
CA ASN A 523 -23.77 -8.15 -15.14
C ASN A 523 -24.29 -7.33 -13.96
N LEU A 524 -24.78 -6.13 -14.25
CA LEU A 524 -25.47 -5.23 -13.34
C LEU A 524 -26.88 -4.98 -13.89
N ASN A 525 -27.88 -5.54 -13.24
CA ASN A 525 -29.28 -5.37 -13.63
C ASN A 525 -29.98 -4.39 -12.70
N ILE A 526 -30.44 -3.27 -13.26
CA ILE A 526 -31.18 -2.22 -12.56
C ILE A 526 -32.67 -2.41 -12.86
N ILE A 527 -33.46 -2.64 -11.82
CA ILE A 527 -34.88 -2.98 -11.93
C ILE A 527 -35.71 -1.87 -11.29
N LYS A 528 -36.71 -1.36 -12.02
CA LYS A 528 -37.71 -0.44 -11.49
C LYS A 528 -38.71 -1.20 -10.62
N LYS A 529 -38.93 -0.75 -9.39
CA LYS A 529 -40.02 -1.15 -8.49
C LYS A 529 -41.00 0.01 -8.33
N SER A 530 -42.13 -0.20 -7.67
CA SER A 530 -43.21 0.80 -7.56
C SER A 530 -42.72 2.18 -7.10
N ASN A 531 -41.86 2.21 -6.06
CA ASN A 531 -41.34 3.46 -5.45
C ASN A 531 -39.81 3.49 -5.32
N SER A 532 -39.09 2.61 -6.01
CA SER A 532 -37.63 2.52 -5.86
C SER A 532 -36.97 1.80 -7.03
N TRP A 533 -35.66 1.89 -7.09
CA TRP A 533 -34.80 1.13 -7.98
C TRP A 533 -33.99 0.13 -7.17
N GLU A 534 -33.78 -1.06 -7.72
CA GLU A 534 -33.01 -2.13 -7.11
C GLU A 534 -31.90 -2.58 -8.06
N LEU A 535 -30.71 -2.78 -7.53
CA LEU A 535 -29.57 -3.33 -8.24
C LEU A 535 -29.40 -4.81 -7.89
N THR A 536 -29.32 -5.64 -8.92
CA THR A 536 -28.91 -7.04 -8.83
C THR A 536 -27.63 -7.23 -9.62
N ILE A 537 -26.68 -8.01 -9.09
CA ILE A 537 -25.42 -8.27 -9.79
C ILE A 537 -25.18 -9.77 -9.99
N GLN A 538 -24.42 -10.09 -11.03
CA GLN A 538 -23.83 -11.38 -11.25
C GLN A 538 -22.31 -11.24 -11.37
N THR A 539 -21.60 -12.06 -10.61
CA THR A 539 -20.14 -12.12 -10.64
C THR A 539 -19.64 -13.17 -11.63
N LYS A 540 -18.38 -13.04 -12.06
CA LYS A 540 -17.71 -14.02 -12.93
C LYS A 540 -17.64 -15.43 -12.31
N SER A 541 -17.66 -15.53 -10.97
CA SER A 541 -17.72 -16.82 -10.27
C SER A 541 -19.11 -17.45 -10.23
N GLY A 542 -20.10 -16.85 -10.91
CA GLY A 542 -21.49 -17.35 -10.94
C GLY A 542 -22.33 -16.94 -9.73
N GLN A 543 -21.75 -16.26 -8.73
CA GLN A 543 -22.52 -15.76 -7.58
C GLN A 543 -23.44 -14.63 -8.04
N ARG A 544 -24.73 -14.80 -7.80
CA ARG A 544 -25.77 -13.78 -7.99
C ARG A 544 -26.15 -13.16 -6.66
N ILE A 545 -26.14 -11.84 -6.59
CA ILE A 545 -26.55 -11.09 -5.39
C ILE A 545 -27.76 -10.25 -5.78
N ASN A 546 -28.93 -10.70 -5.36
CA ASN A 546 -30.20 -10.00 -5.58
C ASN A 546 -30.35 -8.89 -4.55
N GLN A 547 -31.03 -7.80 -4.93
CA GLN A 547 -31.32 -6.67 -4.04
C GLN A 547 -30.07 -6.13 -3.32
N LEU A 548 -28.93 -6.12 -4.02
CA LEU A 548 -27.65 -5.69 -3.48
C LEU A 548 -27.71 -4.26 -2.94
N TYR A 549 -28.36 -3.38 -3.70
CA TYR A 549 -28.51 -1.98 -3.35
C TYR A 549 -29.86 -1.46 -3.80
N LYS A 550 -30.46 -0.59 -3.00
CA LYS A 550 -31.77 0.01 -3.24
C LYS A 550 -31.69 1.51 -3.05
N HIS A 551 -32.30 2.26 -3.97
CA HIS A 551 -32.37 3.71 -3.90
C HIS A 551 -33.73 4.19 -4.45
N LEU A 552 -34.22 5.35 -3.98
CA LEU A 552 -35.47 5.94 -4.47
C LEU A 552 -35.37 6.41 -5.94
N ASN A 553 -34.14 6.71 -6.38
CA ASN A 553 -33.80 7.43 -7.61
C ASN A 553 -32.86 6.61 -8.48
N LEU A 554 -33.01 6.69 -9.80
CA LEU A 554 -32.18 5.95 -10.76
C LEU A 554 -30.73 6.43 -10.70
N SER A 555 -30.52 7.74 -10.67
CA SER A 555 -29.20 8.35 -10.55
C SER A 555 -28.50 8.00 -9.23
N GLY A 556 -29.26 7.62 -8.19
CA GLY A 556 -28.68 7.10 -6.95
C GLY A 556 -28.10 5.69 -7.10
N ILE A 557 -28.78 4.79 -7.83
CA ILE A 557 -28.21 3.48 -8.17
C ILE A 557 -26.96 3.65 -9.04
N LEU A 558 -27.03 4.49 -10.08
CA LEU A 558 -25.90 4.74 -10.98
C LEU A 558 -24.73 5.38 -10.26
N GLY A 559 -25.00 6.44 -9.49
CA GLY A 559 -23.99 7.08 -8.66
C GLY A 559 -23.30 6.09 -7.74
N TRP A 560 -24.05 5.17 -7.13
CA TRP A 560 -23.48 4.13 -6.25
C TRP A 560 -22.62 3.13 -7.02
N VAL A 561 -23.05 2.68 -8.21
CA VAL A 561 -22.22 1.84 -9.10
C VAL A 561 -20.92 2.56 -9.48
N PHE A 562 -20.99 3.86 -9.76
CA PHE A 562 -19.87 4.68 -10.21
C PHE A 562 -18.87 4.95 -9.07
N GLU A 563 -19.34 5.40 -7.90
CA GLU A 563 -18.52 5.65 -6.70
C GLU A 563 -17.69 4.43 -6.32
N ASN A 564 -18.29 3.26 -6.46
CA ASN A 564 -17.72 1.97 -6.08
C ASN A 564 -16.96 1.26 -7.20
N GLN A 565 -16.92 1.83 -8.40
CA GLN A 565 -16.22 1.28 -9.58
C GLN A 565 -16.61 -0.17 -9.87
N LEU A 566 -17.91 -0.50 -9.70
CA LEU A 566 -18.43 -1.86 -9.88
C LEU A 566 -18.63 -2.25 -11.35
N TYR A 567 -18.61 -1.27 -12.25
CA TYR A 567 -18.75 -1.47 -13.69
C TYR A 567 -17.40 -1.39 -14.40
N GLN A 568 -17.05 -2.43 -15.14
CA GLN A 568 -15.86 -2.50 -16.00
C GLN A 568 -16.30 -2.71 -17.45
N ARG A 569 -16.25 -1.66 -18.26
CA ARG A 569 -16.76 -1.62 -19.64
C ARG A 569 -16.37 -2.82 -20.52
N HIS A 570 -15.14 -3.30 -20.42
CA HIS A 570 -14.62 -4.40 -21.26
C HIS A 570 -15.06 -5.81 -20.82
N GLY A 571 -15.74 -5.95 -19.68
CA GLY A 571 -16.09 -7.27 -19.12
C GLY A 571 -17.42 -7.33 -18.39
N ALA A 572 -18.17 -6.24 -18.38
CA ALA A 572 -19.45 -6.13 -17.70
C ALA A 572 -20.50 -5.44 -18.57
N THR A 573 -21.78 -5.73 -18.33
CA THR A 573 -22.91 -5.03 -18.93
C THR A 573 -23.80 -4.41 -17.85
N ILE A 574 -24.37 -3.24 -18.12
CA ILE A 574 -25.45 -2.66 -17.31
C ILE A 574 -26.75 -2.80 -18.09
N THR A 575 -27.73 -3.49 -17.53
CA THR A 575 -29.08 -3.61 -18.09
C THR A 575 -30.07 -2.80 -17.26
N LEU A 576 -30.97 -2.09 -17.94
CA LEU A 576 -32.04 -1.34 -17.30
C LEU A 576 -33.38 -1.95 -17.68
N ASN A 577 -34.08 -2.54 -16.70
CA ASN A 577 -35.35 -3.23 -16.92
C ASN A 577 -36.52 -2.26 -16.73
N THR A 578 -36.94 -1.61 -17.81
CA THR A 578 -38.02 -0.62 -17.86
C THR A 578 -38.49 -0.38 -19.30
N ASP A 579 -39.73 0.10 -19.47
CA ASP A 579 -40.30 0.44 -20.78
C ASP A 579 -39.93 1.86 -21.26
N LEU A 580 -39.10 2.56 -20.48
CA LEU A 580 -38.64 3.93 -20.74
C LEU A 580 -37.24 3.88 -21.33
N ARG A 581 -36.90 4.89 -22.13
CA ARG A 581 -35.61 5.02 -22.78
C ARG A 581 -34.88 6.26 -22.30
N MET A 582 -33.55 6.20 -22.35
CA MET A 582 -32.67 7.33 -22.08
C MET A 582 -32.40 8.07 -23.38
N PHE A 583 -32.53 9.39 -23.39
CA PHE A 583 -32.13 10.22 -24.53
C PHE A 583 -31.21 11.36 -24.09
N GLY A 584 -30.23 11.67 -24.93
CA GLY A 584 -29.36 12.83 -24.79
C GLY A 584 -29.76 13.98 -25.72
N ALA A 585 -28.75 14.63 -26.29
CA ALA A 585 -28.96 15.70 -27.27
C ALA A 585 -29.32 15.19 -28.68
N ILE A 586 -29.01 13.93 -29.00
CA ILE A 586 -29.27 13.30 -30.31
C ILE A 586 -30.61 12.52 -30.26
N ASP A 587 -31.20 12.21 -31.42
CA ASP A 587 -32.50 11.53 -31.52
C ASP A 587 -32.50 10.06 -31.06
N ASN A 588 -31.38 9.36 -31.21
CA ASN A 588 -31.29 7.95 -30.84
C ASN A 588 -31.25 7.76 -29.31
N PRO A 589 -31.93 6.73 -28.78
CA PRO A 589 -31.75 6.32 -27.39
C PRO A 589 -30.28 6.03 -27.10
N ILE A 590 -29.82 6.45 -25.92
CA ILE A 590 -28.48 6.17 -25.42
C ILE A 590 -28.55 5.04 -24.40
N ASP A 591 -27.43 4.35 -24.20
CA ASP A 591 -27.31 3.30 -23.19
C ASP A 591 -26.73 3.83 -21.87
N MET A 592 -26.59 2.93 -20.90
CA MET A 592 -26.01 3.27 -19.59
C MET A 592 -24.49 3.45 -19.64
N ASP A 593 -23.83 2.95 -20.68
CA ASP A 593 -22.38 3.13 -20.87
C ASP A 593 -22.08 4.59 -21.20
N GLU A 594 -22.92 5.26 -22.01
CA GLU A 594 -22.75 6.68 -22.30
C GLU A 594 -22.84 7.56 -21.03
N LEU A 595 -23.78 7.26 -20.13
CA LEU A 595 -23.88 7.95 -18.83
C LEU A 595 -22.64 7.71 -17.95
N TYR A 596 -22.13 6.49 -17.96
CA TYR A 596 -20.89 6.15 -17.24
C TYR A 596 -19.70 6.93 -17.80
N MET A 597 -19.59 7.03 -19.12
CA MET A 597 -18.54 7.76 -19.82
C MET A 597 -18.56 9.26 -19.54
N ALA A 598 -19.74 9.85 -19.35
CA ALA A 598 -19.87 11.26 -18.97
C ALA A 598 -19.13 11.61 -17.67
N PHE A 599 -18.99 10.65 -16.75
CA PHE A 599 -18.25 10.83 -15.50
C PHE A 599 -16.78 10.42 -15.56
N GLN A 600 -16.27 9.84 -16.65
CA GLN A 600 -14.86 9.44 -16.72
C GLN A 600 -13.90 10.61 -17.00
N PRO A 601 -12.70 10.65 -16.38
CA PRO A 601 -12.32 9.90 -15.18
C PRO A 601 -13.13 10.40 -13.97
N LEU A 602 -13.69 9.48 -13.18
CA LEU A 602 -14.47 9.84 -11.98
C LEU A 602 -13.56 10.12 -10.78
N LYS A 603 -12.61 9.22 -10.54
CA LYS A 603 -11.58 9.41 -9.52
C LYS A 603 -10.38 10.14 -10.13
N PRO A 604 -9.71 11.02 -9.38
CA PRO A 604 -8.60 11.79 -9.90
C PRO A 604 -7.46 10.86 -10.35
N LEU A 605 -6.87 11.17 -11.50
CA LEU A 605 -5.76 10.39 -12.08
C LEU A 605 -4.43 10.63 -11.36
N SER A 606 -4.31 11.76 -10.66
CA SER A 606 -3.15 12.17 -9.89
C SER A 606 -3.57 12.71 -8.52
N ASP A 607 -2.66 12.66 -7.58
CA ASP A 607 -2.86 13.22 -6.24
C ASP A 607 -2.89 14.76 -6.25
N ASP A 608 -2.44 15.39 -7.34
CA ASP A 608 -2.41 16.86 -7.51
C ASP A 608 -3.80 17.50 -7.30
N SER A 609 -4.89 16.78 -7.61
CA SER A 609 -6.25 17.25 -7.36
C SER A 609 -6.54 17.57 -5.89
N TYR A 610 -5.80 16.96 -4.95
CA TYR A 610 -5.95 17.20 -3.52
C TYR A 610 -5.10 18.38 -3.02
N GLU A 611 -4.35 19.07 -3.89
CA GLU A 611 -3.63 20.30 -3.51
C GLU A 611 -4.57 21.49 -3.33
N LYS A 612 -5.75 21.46 -3.93
CA LYS A 612 -6.78 22.51 -3.83
C LYS A 612 -7.99 21.97 -3.08
N GLU A 613 -8.83 22.89 -2.60
CA GLU A 613 -10.16 22.53 -2.09
C GLU A 613 -10.98 21.89 -3.20
N ALA A 614 -11.89 20.99 -2.82
CA ALA A 614 -12.80 20.38 -3.77
C ALA A 614 -13.70 21.43 -4.41
N SER A 615 -13.78 21.39 -5.74
CA SER A 615 -14.72 22.17 -6.55
C SER A 615 -15.56 21.22 -7.39
N VAL A 616 -16.74 21.64 -7.80
CA VAL A 616 -17.60 20.86 -8.69
C VAL A 616 -16.96 20.76 -10.07
N ALA A 617 -16.87 19.53 -10.56
CA ALA A 617 -16.24 19.21 -11.84
C ALA A 617 -17.28 18.83 -12.90
N LYS A 618 -18.27 18.00 -12.53
CA LYS A 618 -19.28 17.49 -13.45
C LYS A 618 -20.65 17.43 -12.80
N ILE A 619 -21.69 17.73 -13.57
CA ILE A 619 -23.09 17.66 -13.16
C ILE A 619 -23.85 16.88 -14.23
N MET A 620 -24.48 15.77 -13.86
CA MET A 620 -25.42 15.05 -14.72
C MET A 620 -26.84 15.30 -14.23
N ILE A 621 -27.67 15.84 -15.12
CA ILE A 621 -29.08 16.12 -14.88
C ILE A 621 -29.89 15.06 -15.62
N LEU A 622 -30.65 14.27 -14.88
CA LEU A 622 -31.59 13.30 -15.41
C LEU A 622 -33.02 13.81 -15.21
N LEU A 623 -33.70 14.11 -16.31
CA LEU A 623 -35.09 14.57 -16.31
C LEU A 623 -36.03 13.38 -16.44
N LEU A 624 -36.85 13.16 -15.42
CA LEU A 624 -37.82 12.05 -15.37
C LEU A 624 -39.16 12.51 -15.93
N TYR A 625 -39.62 11.86 -17.00
CA TYR A 625 -40.89 12.19 -17.63
C TYR A 625 -42.02 11.28 -17.13
N ASP A 626 -43.21 11.85 -17.03
CA ASP A 626 -44.48 11.14 -17.04
C ASP A 626 -45.31 11.68 -18.21
N LYS A 627 -45.59 10.80 -19.18
CA LYS A 627 -46.13 11.16 -20.50
C LYS A 627 -45.31 12.29 -21.14
N ASN A 628 -45.89 13.48 -21.28
CA ASN A 628 -45.26 14.65 -21.94
C ASN A 628 -44.77 15.72 -20.97
N SER A 629 -44.74 15.43 -19.66
CA SER A 629 -44.38 16.38 -18.61
C SER A 629 -43.19 15.91 -17.77
N ILE A 630 -42.35 16.84 -17.34
CA ILE A 630 -41.23 16.54 -16.44
C ILE A 630 -41.81 16.44 -15.03
N LYS A 631 -41.70 15.25 -14.44
CA LYS A 631 -42.16 14.96 -13.08
C LYS A 631 -41.11 15.28 -12.03
N ALA A 632 -39.83 15.04 -12.34
CA ALA A 632 -38.73 15.28 -11.43
C ALA A 632 -37.41 15.47 -12.19
N ALA A 633 -36.42 16.06 -11.52
CA ALA A 633 -35.05 16.15 -12.01
C ALA A 633 -34.09 15.60 -10.96
N GLU A 634 -33.20 14.69 -11.36
CA GLU A 634 -32.13 14.14 -10.51
C GLU A 634 -30.78 14.73 -10.94
N PHE A 635 -30.00 15.22 -9.98
CA PHE A 635 -28.69 15.85 -10.19
C PHE A 635 -27.62 15.00 -9.52
N LEU A 636 -26.86 14.27 -10.32
CA LEU A 636 -25.65 13.58 -9.87
C LEU A 636 -24.45 14.50 -10.09
N ILE A 637 -23.74 14.86 -9.03
CA ILE A 637 -22.68 15.87 -9.05
C ILE A 637 -21.37 15.23 -8.61
N SER A 638 -20.30 15.37 -9.40
CA SER A 638 -18.94 14.98 -9.00
C SER A 638 -18.06 16.20 -8.75
N ASN A 639 -17.26 16.14 -7.69
CA ASN A 639 -16.22 17.15 -7.43
C ASN A 639 -14.84 16.72 -7.95
N THR A 640 -13.85 17.62 -7.89
CA THR A 640 -12.47 17.40 -8.33
C THR A 640 -11.70 16.36 -7.51
N TRP A 641 -12.18 16.01 -6.32
CA TRP A 641 -11.66 14.89 -5.52
C TRP A 641 -12.31 13.54 -5.88
N GLY A 642 -13.29 13.56 -6.79
CA GLY A 642 -14.03 12.39 -7.25
C GLY A 642 -15.13 11.91 -6.31
N GLU A 643 -15.60 12.74 -5.38
CA GLU A 643 -16.78 12.45 -4.56
C GLU A 643 -18.06 12.67 -5.39
N LEU A 644 -19.07 11.82 -5.19
CA LEU A 644 -20.38 11.94 -5.82
C LEU A 644 -21.46 12.38 -4.83
N PHE A 645 -22.34 13.27 -5.29
CA PHE A 645 -23.48 13.79 -4.54
C PHE A 645 -24.76 13.69 -5.37
N LEU A 646 -25.88 13.39 -4.74
CA LEU A 646 -27.19 13.34 -5.40
C LEU A 646 -28.14 14.40 -4.81
N TYR A 647 -28.74 15.19 -5.68
CA TYR A 647 -29.80 16.12 -5.35
C TYR A 647 -31.02 15.86 -6.25
N THR A 648 -32.22 16.17 -5.79
CA THR A 648 -33.45 15.93 -6.55
C THR A 648 -34.39 17.13 -6.46
N ILE A 649 -35.09 17.41 -7.56
CA ILE A 649 -36.25 18.32 -7.60
C ILE A 649 -37.48 17.50 -7.93
N ASP A 650 -38.56 17.70 -7.18
CA ASP A 650 -39.87 17.14 -7.45
C ASP A 650 -40.79 18.23 -8.06
N PHE A 651 -41.36 17.95 -9.22
CA PHE A 651 -42.31 18.82 -9.93
C PHE A 651 -43.75 18.26 -9.92
N THR A 652 -44.09 17.38 -8.98
CA THR A 652 -45.45 16.83 -8.82
C THR A 652 -46.52 17.89 -8.54
N LYS A 653 -46.15 19.05 -7.98
CA LYS A 653 -47.02 20.23 -7.99
C LYS A 653 -47.04 20.80 -9.41
N LYS A 654 -48.23 21.10 -9.96
CA LYS A 654 -48.36 21.68 -11.33
C LYS A 654 -47.60 23.01 -11.42
N VAL A 655 -46.35 22.93 -11.85
CA VAL A 655 -45.45 24.06 -12.14
C VAL A 655 -45.45 24.26 -13.65
N GLN A 656 -45.50 25.51 -14.11
CA GLN A 656 -45.41 25.80 -15.54
C GLN A 656 -44.06 25.33 -16.09
N ARG A 657 -44.05 24.86 -17.35
CA ARG A 657 -42.85 24.26 -17.96
C ARG A 657 -41.64 25.20 -17.99
N GLU A 658 -41.87 26.49 -18.18
CA GLU A 658 -40.83 27.52 -18.14
C GLU A 658 -40.24 27.72 -16.73
N GLU A 659 -41.08 27.64 -15.69
CA GLU A 659 -40.63 27.68 -14.31
C GLU A 659 -39.83 26.43 -13.94
N GLN A 660 -40.18 25.24 -14.47
CA GLN A 660 -39.36 24.04 -14.33
C GLN A 660 -37.94 24.25 -14.90
N TYR A 661 -37.82 24.85 -16.09
CA TYR A 661 -36.52 25.15 -16.70
C TYR A 661 -35.69 26.12 -15.85
N ASN A 662 -36.33 27.16 -15.32
CA ASN A 662 -35.68 28.12 -14.44
C ASN A 662 -35.21 27.49 -13.12
N LEU A 663 -36.01 26.60 -12.51
CA LEU A 663 -35.62 25.87 -11.31
C LEU A 663 -34.42 24.95 -11.55
N ILE A 664 -34.42 24.21 -12.67
CA ILE A 664 -33.29 23.37 -13.08
C ILE A 664 -32.04 24.25 -13.27
N ALA A 665 -32.16 25.32 -14.05
CA ALA A 665 -31.06 26.24 -14.34
C ALA A 665 -30.48 26.90 -13.08
N ARG A 666 -31.32 27.29 -12.11
CA ARG A 666 -30.89 27.81 -10.81
C ARG A 666 -30.06 26.80 -10.02
N LEU A 667 -30.45 25.51 -10.02
CA LEU A 667 -29.63 24.49 -9.35
C LEU A 667 -28.32 24.24 -10.09
N ILE A 668 -28.30 24.25 -11.43
CA ILE A 668 -27.05 24.17 -12.19
C ILE A 668 -26.13 25.31 -11.73
N LEU A 669 -26.61 26.56 -11.74
CA LEU A 669 -25.82 27.73 -11.35
C LEU A 669 -25.37 27.71 -9.88
N LYS A 670 -26.20 27.18 -8.99
CA LYS A 670 -25.89 27.03 -7.56
C LYS A 670 -24.71 26.10 -7.31
N TYR A 671 -24.62 25.01 -8.08
CA TYR A 671 -23.58 23.99 -7.89
C TYR A 671 -22.41 24.10 -8.87
N SER A 672 -22.54 24.83 -9.97
CA SER A 672 -21.47 24.98 -10.96
C SER A 672 -20.36 25.91 -10.45
N ASP A 673 -19.13 25.46 -10.56
CA ASP A 673 -17.91 26.28 -10.50
C ASP A 673 -17.47 26.70 -11.91
N GLN A 674 -16.47 27.58 -12.04
CA GLN A 674 -16.02 28.18 -13.32
C GLN A 674 -15.80 27.16 -14.45
N ASP A 675 -15.22 26.00 -14.14
CA ASP A 675 -14.87 24.96 -15.13
C ASP A 675 -15.82 23.74 -15.10
N SER A 676 -16.98 23.87 -14.45
CA SER A 676 -17.95 22.77 -14.33
C SER A 676 -18.55 22.39 -15.68
N LYS A 677 -18.55 21.10 -15.99
CA LYS A 677 -19.26 20.53 -17.16
C LYS A 677 -20.61 19.98 -16.73
N PHE A 678 -21.67 20.25 -17.49
CA PHE A 678 -22.98 19.65 -17.22
C PHE A 678 -23.58 18.94 -18.43
N PHE A 679 -24.25 17.82 -18.15
CA PHE A 679 -24.87 16.93 -19.12
C PHE A 679 -26.35 16.80 -18.80
N ILE A 680 -27.22 16.92 -19.80
CA ILE A 680 -28.67 16.86 -19.63
C ILE A 680 -29.19 15.65 -20.39
N TYR A 681 -29.85 14.76 -19.68
CA TYR A 681 -30.49 13.56 -20.21
C TYR A 681 -31.96 13.55 -19.82
N GLN A 682 -32.76 12.84 -20.61
CA GLN A 682 -34.17 12.62 -20.35
C GLN A 682 -34.48 11.13 -20.31
N PHE A 683 -35.36 10.74 -19.42
CA PHE A 683 -35.84 9.38 -19.25
C PHE A 683 -37.34 9.35 -19.50
N SER A 684 -37.72 8.89 -20.70
CA SER A 684 -39.05 9.08 -21.28
C SER A 684 -39.40 7.97 -22.29
N HIS A 685 -40.65 7.88 -22.72
CA HIS A 685 -41.05 7.02 -23.84
C HIS A 685 -40.62 7.60 -25.19
N THR A 686 -40.74 8.92 -25.35
CA THR A 686 -40.41 9.67 -26.56
C THR A 686 -39.47 10.84 -26.22
N ARG A 687 -38.61 11.19 -27.17
CA ARG A 687 -37.66 12.31 -27.02
C ARG A 687 -38.38 13.65 -27.07
N ASP A 688 -38.10 14.53 -26.12
CA ASP A 688 -38.36 15.96 -26.21
C ASP A 688 -37.16 16.64 -26.88
N PRO A 689 -37.28 17.13 -28.13
CA PRO A 689 -36.15 17.72 -28.86
C PRO A 689 -35.75 19.09 -28.33
N LYS A 690 -36.63 19.78 -27.60
CA LYS A 690 -36.41 21.18 -27.16
C LYS A 690 -35.80 21.25 -25.77
N ILE A 691 -35.88 20.20 -24.96
CA ILE A 691 -35.55 20.27 -23.53
C ILE A 691 -34.14 20.74 -23.23
N VAL A 692 -33.14 20.17 -23.90
CA VAL A 692 -31.73 20.51 -23.68
C VAL A 692 -31.47 21.98 -24.03
N TYR A 693 -32.04 22.45 -25.14
CA TYR A 693 -31.94 23.84 -25.57
C TYR A 693 -32.60 24.79 -24.56
N GLN A 694 -33.81 24.49 -24.10
CA GLN A 694 -34.55 25.36 -23.20
C GLN A 694 -33.89 25.49 -21.83
N VAL A 695 -33.38 24.39 -21.26
CA VAL A 695 -32.62 24.43 -19.99
C VAL A 695 -31.34 25.23 -20.15
N LYS A 696 -30.59 25.05 -21.25
CA LYS A 696 -29.39 25.86 -21.52
C LYS A 696 -29.71 27.34 -21.73
N LYS A 697 -30.81 27.66 -22.40
CA LYS A 697 -31.29 29.04 -22.57
C LYS A 697 -31.60 29.69 -21.22
N ALA A 698 -32.35 29.01 -20.36
CA ALA A 698 -32.65 29.48 -19.01
C ALA A 698 -31.38 29.70 -18.18
N TYR A 699 -30.41 28.78 -18.27
CA TYR A 699 -29.11 28.89 -17.59
C TYR A 699 -28.30 30.11 -18.06
N ASN A 700 -28.18 30.31 -19.37
CA ASN A 700 -27.45 31.46 -19.93
C ASN A 700 -28.10 32.80 -19.56
N ASN A 701 -29.44 32.85 -19.56
CA ASN A 701 -30.18 34.05 -19.13
C ASN A 701 -29.86 34.40 -17.67
N LEU A 702 -29.81 33.41 -16.77
CA LEU A 702 -29.45 33.63 -15.36
C LEU A 702 -28.00 34.06 -15.17
N ILE A 703 -27.06 33.52 -15.96
CA ILE A 703 -25.66 33.96 -15.93
C ILE A 703 -25.55 35.42 -16.36
N ASN A 704 -26.23 35.80 -17.45
CA ASN A 704 -26.18 37.17 -17.95
C ASN A 704 -26.73 38.15 -16.92
N LEU A 705 -27.86 37.83 -16.28
CA LEU A 705 -28.42 38.64 -15.18
C LEU A 705 -27.45 38.76 -13.98
N LYS A 706 -26.79 37.66 -13.60
CA LYS A 706 -25.80 37.66 -12.50
C LYS A 706 -24.54 38.46 -12.87
N ASN A 707 -24.14 38.44 -14.14
CA ASN A 707 -23.02 39.24 -14.64
C ASN A 707 -23.40 40.72 -14.71
N ASP A 708 -24.63 41.07 -15.09
CA ASP A 708 -25.13 42.46 -15.07
C ASP A 708 -25.20 43.03 -13.64
N GLU A 709 -25.43 42.21 -12.60
CA GLU A 709 -25.27 42.60 -11.19
C GLU A 709 -23.78 42.73 -10.74
N MET A 710 -22.83 42.14 -11.46
CA MET A 710 -21.38 42.17 -11.15
C MET A 710 -20.56 43.12 -12.05
N ILE A 711 -21.15 43.82 -13.04
CA ILE A 711 -20.43 44.75 -13.92
C ILE A 711 -20.28 46.13 -13.24
N ILE A 712 -19.35 46.19 -12.28
CA ILE A 712 -18.28 47.20 -12.29
C ILE A 712 -16.96 46.45 -12.11
N LYS A 713 -16.46 45.85 -13.20
CA LYS A 713 -15.01 45.70 -13.46
C LYS A 713 -14.79 45.32 -14.91
N LYS A 714 -14.02 46.19 -15.59
CA LYS A 714 -13.77 46.25 -17.04
C LYS A 714 -13.27 44.93 -17.62
N LYS A 715 -13.83 44.56 -18.78
CA LYS A 715 -13.32 43.49 -19.66
C LYS A 715 -11.96 43.88 -20.28
N PRO A 716 -11.04 42.92 -20.54
CA PRO A 716 -9.85 43.14 -21.37
C PRO A 716 -10.20 43.29 -22.85
N TYR A 717 -9.35 44.02 -23.56
CA TYR A 717 -9.57 44.69 -24.84
C TYR A 717 -9.23 43.84 -26.09
N LEU A 718 -9.53 42.53 -26.13
CA LEU A 718 -9.03 41.67 -27.24
C LEU A 718 -10.07 40.91 -28.08
N ASP A 719 -11.37 41.05 -27.84
CA ASP A 719 -12.40 40.38 -28.66
C ASP A 719 -13.09 41.33 -29.67
N LYS A 720 -12.29 42.17 -30.37
CA LYS A 720 -12.76 43.05 -31.46
C LYS A 720 -12.09 42.75 -32.81
N LEU A 721 -11.74 41.49 -33.07
CA LEU A 721 -11.35 41.01 -34.41
C LEU A 721 -12.19 39.79 -34.80
#